data_AF-A0A846Z9S2-F1
#
_entry.id   AF-A0A846Z9S2-F1
#
_cell.length_a   1.000
_cell.length_b   1.000
_cell.length_c   1.000
_cell.angle_alpha   90.00
_cell.angle_beta   90.00
_cell.angle_gamma   90.00
#
_symmetry.space_group_name_H-M   'P 1'
#
loop_
_entity.id
_entity.type
_entity.pdbx_description
1 polymer ?
#
loop_
_entity_poly.entity_id
_entity_poly.type
_entity_poly.pdbx_seq_one_letter_code
_entity_poly.pdbx_strand_id
1 'polypeptide(L)'
;MCLLPFGQSVTAANILPTYQTTNAGTSPSHAWTIPGQPQVINHQGGYGSDGWDNVTQWDGAPDNTENSYLKFGGNNTNQSDYQIRQYARQTATPGLFDVFLNVKGNKQMQSKPVDVVLVTDMSGSMNASSNGGFDRVSAVRNGIKNFMKSINEAGIGDYVNVGFVGFAGQDGPNISGIRTENIDRISNSNHVDRINQILAQDFQSGTFTQKGLREGQRMLANDQSSNKKMMILLTDGWPTQSYKVTQAQKKDGQVMGTAFSQEWDYPGISSQFWQFNGNPPSWQQRSPKSYSVDGQEIRDTWAGTLGEAYLIRGAGTKLHALGIQLDKDSGYTDNNSDTYLTKTQVHNRMALMASPGQYQDANSVEDVENYLVEQVKDVTSEFYTVKNGTVHNPIGEQFTYADAQPEVTSVGKEPVGTLPIVTRDAQQLDVKGISLGRDQEIQVHYQVHLKTEDRNFQPNFWYQVSGETTFKPTEKSGSVTFGVPSAKASGTKFQVTKQWIDDIDRTKRPDQIQLEIGRKVADQLTDWRAIGQLTAADNWQKMFTKGLQDGQSVWLPAYNNQGQTFDYQVLNEQTASYVTKVEHQDNQATVINCQYGLLINKVVEGTTSPVKGAKFTVSSKDGHQVFTVESGQCQLLTPGDYTIQESQAPLGFKADSATFHLTLTSDGQWLSDGQAISATTPEPDGDGLKDGFSIAKTLSHNASQTNVVQLTKNNQVKPFTLLVKKTDAQTSLPLAGAQFGLKSLSGDTLIPNTNRDATEFTFTHLMPGSYTLTELQAPKGYFRAEPVVITVSPDGRAQVTGGSKQWSTTLTTDQDDNQITLQVPNRNQAIFPKTGGAGQLPYFIVAGCLVSVGFLLSSVYQQVQRRRQGK
;
A
#
# COMPACT_ATOMS: atom_id res chain seq x y z
N MET A 1 -26.74 -46.14 42.74
CA MET A 1 -26.30 -45.46 41.49
C MET A 1 -27.16 -44.23 41.34
N CYS A 2 -26.65 -43.07 41.77
CA CYS A 2 -27.38 -41.80 41.70
C CYS A 2 -27.40 -41.30 40.25
N LEU A 3 -28.59 -40.94 39.79
CA LEU A 3 -28.85 -40.18 38.57
C LEU A 3 -28.17 -38.81 38.67
N LEU A 4 -27.29 -38.49 37.72
CA LEU A 4 -26.82 -37.12 37.48
C LEU A 4 -27.88 -36.38 36.66
N PRO A 5 -28.33 -35.19 37.08
CA PRO A 5 -29.22 -34.35 36.29
C PRO A 5 -28.44 -33.30 35.47
N PHE A 6 -29.08 -32.83 34.40
CA PHE A 6 -28.79 -31.64 33.59
C PHE A 6 -27.55 -31.59 32.69
N GLY A 7 -27.81 -31.15 31.45
CA GLY A 7 -26.82 -30.90 30.41
C GLY A 7 -25.72 -29.95 30.86
N GLN A 8 -24.50 -30.47 30.86
CA GLN A 8 -23.31 -29.68 30.66
C GLN A 8 -22.76 -30.06 29.29
N SER A 9 -22.82 -29.10 28.38
CA SER A 9 -21.96 -29.07 27.20
C SER A 9 -20.54 -29.38 27.63
N VAL A 10 -19.84 -30.31 26.96
CA VAL A 10 -18.38 -30.35 27.02
C VAL A 10 -17.91 -28.93 26.72
N THR A 11 -17.33 -28.28 27.72
CA THR A 11 -17.06 -26.84 27.67
C THR A 11 -16.07 -26.57 26.55
N ALA A 12 -16.41 -25.66 25.64
CA ALA A 12 -15.57 -25.21 24.53
C ALA A 12 -14.22 -24.57 24.95
N ALA A 13 -13.91 -24.57 26.25
CA ALA A 13 -12.75 -23.90 26.85
C ALA A 13 -11.40 -24.35 26.26
N ASN A 14 -11.30 -25.60 25.81
CA ASN A 14 -10.04 -26.16 25.27
C ASN A 14 -9.74 -25.78 23.81
N ILE A 15 -10.69 -25.17 23.09
CA ILE A 15 -10.53 -24.78 21.67
C ILE A 15 -10.91 -23.32 21.40
N LEU A 16 -10.93 -22.48 22.43
CA LEU A 16 -11.05 -21.03 22.26
C LEU A 16 -9.78 -20.53 21.54
N PRO A 17 -9.92 -19.89 20.36
CA PRO A 17 -8.78 -19.34 19.63
C PRO A 17 -7.94 -18.41 20.49
N THR A 18 -6.62 -18.62 20.45
CA THR A 18 -5.64 -17.82 21.20
C THR A 18 -4.60 -17.23 20.27
N TYR A 19 -4.08 -16.06 20.64
CA TYR A 19 -3.15 -15.29 19.83
C TYR A 19 -1.91 -14.92 20.63
N GLN A 20 -0.77 -14.89 19.94
CA GLN A 20 0.50 -14.44 20.47
C GLN A 20 0.84 -13.09 19.86
N THR A 21 1.21 -12.13 20.71
CA THR A 21 1.68 -10.81 20.28
C THR A 21 3.16 -10.69 20.58
N THR A 22 3.94 -10.46 19.52
CA THR A 22 5.40 -10.30 19.58
C THR A 22 5.80 -9.00 18.88
N ASN A 23 7.11 -8.71 18.80
CA ASN A 23 7.61 -7.59 17.99
C ASN A 23 7.32 -7.75 16.49
N ALA A 24 6.97 -8.96 16.04
CA ALA A 24 6.53 -9.25 14.68
C ALA A 24 5.01 -9.17 14.51
N GLY A 25 4.26 -8.69 15.51
CA GLY A 25 2.81 -8.53 15.46
C GLY A 25 2.03 -9.63 16.15
N THR A 26 0.73 -9.66 15.86
CA THR A 26 -0.23 -10.59 16.47
C THR A 26 -0.63 -11.66 15.47
N SER A 27 -0.46 -12.92 15.84
CA SER A 27 -0.83 -14.07 15.03
C SER A 27 -1.44 -15.18 15.88
N PRO A 28 -2.14 -16.16 15.28
CA PRO A 28 -2.60 -17.35 16.00
C PRO A 28 -1.48 -18.04 16.76
N SER A 29 -1.76 -18.47 18.00
CA SER A 29 -0.84 -19.29 18.80
C SER A 29 -0.76 -20.72 18.26
N HIS A 30 -1.88 -21.23 17.73
CA HIS A 30 -1.99 -22.52 17.05
C HIS A 30 -2.32 -22.25 15.59
N ALA A 31 -1.32 -22.41 14.73
CA ALA A 31 -1.34 -21.84 13.39
C ALA A 31 -1.05 -22.87 12.30
N TRP A 32 -1.50 -22.55 11.10
CA TRP A 32 -1.14 -23.24 9.88
C TRP A 32 -0.86 -22.26 8.74
N THR A 33 -0.12 -22.73 7.74
CA THR A 33 0.33 -21.91 6.61
C THR A 33 -0.03 -22.53 5.27
N ILE A 34 -0.13 -21.69 4.24
CA ILE A 34 -0.32 -22.11 2.84
C ILE A 34 1.06 -22.14 2.16
N PRO A 35 1.47 -23.28 1.57
CA PRO A 35 2.74 -23.37 0.84
C PRO A 35 2.87 -22.25 -0.21
N GLY A 36 4.00 -21.54 -0.18
CA GLY A 36 4.27 -20.45 -1.12
C GLY A 36 3.58 -19.11 -0.81
N GLN A 37 2.80 -19.00 0.27
CA GLN A 37 2.13 -17.76 0.68
C GLN A 37 2.59 -17.26 2.05
N PRO A 38 3.81 -16.70 2.18
CA PRO A 38 4.44 -16.40 3.47
C PRO A 38 3.88 -15.17 4.21
N GLN A 39 2.93 -14.45 3.62
CA GLN A 39 2.33 -13.23 4.20
C GLN A 39 0.94 -13.47 4.78
N VAL A 40 0.50 -14.73 4.90
CA VAL A 40 -0.74 -15.10 5.58
C VAL A 40 -0.48 -16.26 6.53
N ILE A 41 -1.11 -16.23 7.70
CA ILE A 41 -1.08 -17.28 8.69
C ILE A 41 -2.49 -17.45 9.28
N ASN A 42 -2.93 -18.69 9.35
CA ASN A 42 -4.31 -19.03 9.67
C ASN A 42 -4.39 -19.81 10.98
N HIS A 43 -5.54 -19.79 11.65
CA HIS A 43 -5.74 -20.52 12.90
C HIS A 43 -6.04 -22.00 12.63
N GLN A 44 -5.51 -22.91 13.45
CA GLN A 44 -5.81 -24.34 13.39
C GLN A 44 -7.26 -24.66 13.74
N GLY A 45 -7.72 -25.84 13.34
CA GLY A 45 -8.96 -26.42 13.83
C GLY A 45 -8.75 -27.14 15.16
N GLY A 46 -9.81 -27.74 15.67
CA GLY A 46 -9.75 -28.50 16.91
C GLY A 46 -11.12 -28.96 17.39
N TYR A 47 -11.11 -29.79 18.44
CA TYR A 47 -12.31 -30.28 19.11
C TYR A 47 -12.13 -30.25 20.63
N GLY A 48 -13.17 -29.87 21.39
CA GLY A 48 -13.06 -29.60 22.83
C GLY A 48 -12.46 -30.73 23.68
N SER A 49 -12.69 -31.99 23.33
CA SER A 49 -12.09 -33.15 24.04
C SER A 49 -10.69 -33.52 23.57
N ASP A 50 -10.33 -33.17 22.33
CA ASP A 50 -9.12 -33.68 21.65
C ASP A 50 -8.03 -32.60 21.53
N GLY A 51 -8.38 -31.33 21.76
CA GLY A 51 -7.50 -30.18 21.58
C GLY A 51 -7.41 -29.75 20.10
N TRP A 52 -6.26 -29.15 19.74
CA TRP A 52 -5.99 -28.67 18.38
C TRP A 52 -5.68 -29.82 17.42
N ASP A 53 -6.06 -29.67 16.15
CA ASP A 53 -5.98 -30.73 15.14
C ASP A 53 -4.55 -31.07 14.67
N ASN A 54 -3.55 -30.26 15.05
CA ASN A 54 -2.14 -30.35 14.61
C ASN A 54 -1.94 -30.25 13.08
N VAL A 55 -2.92 -29.78 12.33
CA VAL A 55 -2.77 -29.48 10.91
C VAL A 55 -1.99 -28.18 10.78
N THR A 56 -0.69 -28.26 10.45
CA THR A 56 0.20 -27.08 10.37
C THR A 56 0.39 -26.54 8.95
N GLN A 57 -0.04 -27.27 7.93
CA GLN A 57 0.10 -26.85 6.52
C GLN A 57 -0.90 -27.56 5.60
N TRP A 58 -1.55 -26.82 4.70
CA TRP A 58 -2.33 -27.34 3.56
C TRP A 58 -2.53 -26.25 2.50
N ASP A 59 -3.08 -26.58 1.33
CA ASP A 59 -3.13 -25.69 0.15
C ASP A 59 -4.10 -24.50 0.25
N GLY A 60 -5.02 -24.51 1.22
CA GLY A 60 -6.05 -23.50 1.40
C GLY A 60 -7.18 -23.55 0.36
N ALA A 61 -7.32 -24.63 -0.43
CA ALA A 61 -8.34 -24.69 -1.47
C ALA A 61 -9.77 -24.41 -0.93
N PRO A 62 -10.56 -23.52 -1.55
CA PRO A 62 -11.86 -23.07 -1.02
C PRO A 62 -12.92 -24.17 -0.98
N ASP A 63 -12.81 -25.18 -1.84
CA ASP A 63 -13.67 -26.37 -1.89
C ASP A 63 -13.31 -27.42 -0.80
N ASN A 64 -12.27 -27.19 0.01
CA ASN A 64 -11.92 -28.08 1.11
C ASN A 64 -12.92 -27.95 2.27
N THR A 65 -13.65 -29.03 2.56
CA THR A 65 -14.63 -29.10 3.67
C THR A 65 -14.16 -29.97 4.84
N GLU A 66 -12.84 -30.13 5.05
CA GLU A 66 -12.29 -31.09 6.02
C GLU A 66 -11.27 -30.48 6.99
N ASN A 67 -10.36 -29.63 6.51
CA ASN A 67 -9.22 -29.15 7.28
C ASN A 67 -9.54 -27.92 8.12
N SER A 68 -8.90 -27.81 9.30
CA SER A 68 -8.84 -26.62 10.13
C SER A 68 -10.19 -26.08 10.62
N TYR A 69 -11.16 -26.98 10.86
CA TYR A 69 -12.44 -26.63 11.47
C TYR A 69 -12.36 -26.64 13.00
N LEU A 70 -12.91 -25.61 13.63
CA LEU A 70 -13.27 -25.64 15.05
C LEU A 70 -14.61 -26.38 15.19
N LYS A 71 -14.61 -27.47 15.93
CA LYS A 71 -15.74 -28.39 16.07
C LYS A 71 -16.35 -28.27 17.46
N PHE A 72 -17.67 -28.13 17.55
CA PHE A 72 -18.38 -27.87 18.80
C PHE A 72 -19.50 -28.87 19.04
N GLY A 73 -19.73 -29.21 20.31
CA GLY A 73 -20.79 -30.12 20.72
C GLY A 73 -20.58 -31.56 20.25
N GLY A 74 -21.58 -32.43 20.42
CA GLY A 74 -21.45 -33.85 20.08
C GLY A 74 -20.60 -34.68 21.05
N ASN A 75 -20.48 -35.98 20.75
CA ASN A 75 -19.74 -36.94 21.58
C ASN A 75 -18.29 -37.17 21.10
N ASN A 76 -17.99 -36.88 19.84
CA ASN A 76 -16.67 -37.01 19.22
C ASN A 76 -16.57 -36.12 17.96
N THR A 77 -15.39 -36.03 17.39
CA THR A 77 -15.07 -35.22 16.21
C THR A 77 -15.95 -35.48 14.99
N ASN A 78 -16.44 -36.71 14.80
CA ASN A 78 -17.32 -37.10 13.68
C ASN A 78 -18.81 -36.83 13.97
N GLN A 79 -19.15 -36.46 15.19
CA GLN A 79 -20.52 -36.23 15.65
C GLN A 79 -20.70 -34.83 16.24
N SER A 80 -19.80 -33.89 15.94
CA SER A 80 -19.94 -32.49 16.35
C SER A 80 -21.25 -31.89 15.89
N ASP A 81 -21.88 -31.08 16.75
CA ASP A 81 -23.15 -30.44 16.46
C ASP A 81 -23.01 -29.44 15.32
N TYR A 82 -21.93 -28.66 15.33
CA TYR A 82 -21.60 -27.74 14.24
C TYR A 82 -20.09 -27.49 14.18
N GLN A 83 -19.63 -27.04 13.02
CA GLN A 83 -18.23 -26.76 12.76
C GLN A 83 -18.10 -25.40 12.08
N ILE A 84 -17.09 -24.63 12.46
CA ILE A 84 -16.83 -23.32 11.86
C ILE A 84 -15.36 -23.18 11.50
N ARG A 85 -15.08 -22.40 10.47
CA ARG A 85 -13.71 -22.07 10.04
C ARG A 85 -13.65 -20.67 9.47
N GLN A 86 -12.59 -19.95 9.81
CA GLN A 86 -12.22 -18.71 9.15
C GLN A 86 -10.76 -18.83 8.73
N TYR A 87 -10.45 -18.46 7.49
CA TYR A 87 -9.07 -18.40 7.04
C TYR A 87 -8.92 -17.43 5.87
N ALA A 88 -7.69 -16.97 5.66
CA ALA A 88 -7.34 -16.08 4.56
C ALA A 88 -6.31 -16.73 3.63
N ARG A 89 -6.26 -16.23 2.40
CA ARG A 89 -5.30 -16.61 1.36
C ARG A 89 -4.80 -15.36 0.64
N GLN A 90 -3.57 -15.39 0.18
CA GLN A 90 -3.07 -14.35 -0.72
C GLN A 90 -3.70 -14.49 -2.10
N THR A 91 -4.02 -13.37 -2.70
CA THR A 91 -4.29 -13.28 -4.14
C THR A 91 -2.99 -13.02 -4.91
N ALA A 92 -3.08 -12.98 -6.24
CA ALA A 92 -1.96 -12.53 -7.08
C ALA A 92 -1.62 -11.04 -6.88
N THR A 93 -2.56 -10.24 -6.37
CA THR A 93 -2.38 -8.81 -6.09
C THR A 93 -1.77 -8.65 -4.69
N PRO A 94 -0.57 -8.05 -4.55
CA PRO A 94 0.06 -7.85 -3.24
C PRO A 94 -0.86 -7.07 -2.29
N GLY A 95 -0.94 -7.53 -1.03
CA GLY A 95 -1.76 -6.86 -0.01
C GLY A 95 -3.26 -7.11 -0.10
N LEU A 96 -3.75 -7.80 -1.14
CA LEU A 96 -5.13 -8.27 -1.28
C LEU A 96 -5.24 -9.74 -0.88
N PHE A 97 -6.17 -10.03 0.02
CA PHE A 97 -6.40 -11.36 0.57
C PHE A 97 -7.84 -11.81 0.37
N ASP A 98 -8.02 -13.05 -0.08
CA ASP A 98 -9.29 -13.76 -0.01
C ASP A 98 -9.52 -14.22 1.43
N VAL A 99 -10.75 -14.10 1.94
CA VAL A 99 -11.16 -14.56 3.26
C VAL A 99 -12.41 -15.42 3.13
N PHE A 100 -12.40 -16.57 3.79
CA PHE A 100 -13.48 -17.55 3.75
C PHE A 100 -13.99 -17.81 5.17
N LEU A 101 -15.31 -17.76 5.33
CA LEU A 101 -16.04 -18.18 6.53
C LEU A 101 -16.88 -19.40 6.19
N ASN A 102 -16.61 -20.54 6.80
CA ASN A 102 -17.42 -21.74 6.66
C ASN A 102 -18.22 -22.00 7.93
N VAL A 103 -19.49 -22.36 7.78
CA VAL A 103 -20.34 -22.87 8.86
C VAL A 103 -21.00 -24.15 8.37
N LYS A 104 -20.81 -25.23 9.13
CA LYS A 104 -21.36 -26.56 8.86
C LYS A 104 -22.32 -26.96 9.97
N GLY A 105 -23.52 -27.38 9.58
CA GLY A 105 -24.51 -27.94 10.51
C GLY A 105 -24.36 -29.44 10.70
N ASN A 106 -25.17 -29.97 11.60
CA ASN A 106 -25.39 -31.40 11.79
C ASN A 106 -26.86 -31.64 12.22
N LYS A 107 -27.18 -32.90 12.54
CA LYS A 107 -28.45 -33.26 13.20
C LYS A 107 -28.28 -33.33 14.72
N GLN A 108 -29.23 -32.80 15.46
CA GLN A 108 -29.23 -32.84 16.91
C GLN A 108 -29.60 -34.25 17.41
N MET A 109 -28.57 -35.04 17.76
CA MET A 109 -28.72 -36.44 18.19
C MET A 109 -29.41 -36.62 19.56
N GLN A 110 -29.60 -35.56 20.34
CA GLN A 110 -30.22 -35.60 21.68
C GLN A 110 -31.56 -34.85 21.75
N SER A 111 -32.22 -34.68 20.61
CA SER A 111 -33.54 -34.04 20.54
C SER A 111 -34.65 -35.02 20.95
N LYS A 112 -35.73 -34.50 21.53
CA LYS A 112 -36.96 -35.29 21.73
C LYS A 112 -37.54 -35.62 20.35
N PRO A 113 -38.08 -36.84 20.14
CA PRO A 113 -38.75 -37.17 18.89
C PRO A 113 -39.89 -36.20 18.56
N VAL A 114 -40.28 -36.19 17.28
CA VAL A 114 -41.49 -35.52 16.80
C VAL A 114 -42.51 -36.59 16.49
N ASP A 115 -43.75 -36.41 16.95
CA ASP A 115 -44.86 -37.30 16.59
C ASP A 115 -45.71 -36.64 15.51
N VAL A 116 -45.84 -37.34 14.39
CA VAL A 116 -46.62 -36.92 13.23
C VAL A 116 -47.77 -37.91 13.05
N VAL A 117 -49.01 -37.45 12.93
CA VAL A 117 -50.11 -38.31 12.50
C VAL A 117 -50.59 -37.90 11.11
N LEU A 118 -50.48 -38.84 10.17
CA LEU A 118 -51.00 -38.70 8.82
C LEU A 118 -52.48 -39.08 8.83
N VAL A 119 -53.36 -38.11 8.59
CA VAL A 119 -54.81 -38.28 8.52
C VAL A 119 -55.21 -38.23 7.05
N THR A 120 -55.53 -39.38 6.49
CA THR A 120 -55.65 -39.57 5.04
C THR A 120 -57.06 -39.97 4.65
N ASP A 121 -57.65 -39.21 3.73
CA ASP A 121 -58.92 -39.51 3.12
C ASP A 121 -58.80 -40.75 2.24
N MET A 122 -59.59 -41.77 2.60
CA MET A 122 -59.74 -43.04 1.90
C MET A 122 -61.16 -43.22 1.34
N SER A 123 -61.87 -42.12 1.09
CA SER A 123 -63.21 -42.12 0.50
C SER A 123 -63.21 -42.49 -0.98
N GLY A 124 -64.40 -42.80 -1.50
CA GLY A 124 -64.59 -43.20 -2.90
C GLY A 124 -64.22 -42.12 -3.92
N SER A 125 -64.31 -40.83 -3.57
CA SER A 125 -63.96 -39.70 -4.45
C SER A 125 -62.47 -39.62 -4.79
N MET A 126 -61.63 -40.24 -3.97
CA MET A 126 -60.20 -40.33 -4.21
C MET A 126 -59.86 -41.16 -5.46
N ASN A 127 -60.73 -42.10 -5.87
CA ASN A 127 -60.47 -42.97 -7.01
C ASN A 127 -60.66 -42.24 -8.34
N ALA A 128 -59.76 -42.50 -9.30
CA ALA A 128 -59.80 -41.95 -10.64
C ALA A 128 -61.14 -42.21 -11.38
N SER A 129 -61.78 -43.36 -11.11
CA SER A 129 -63.10 -43.71 -11.66
C SER A 129 -64.22 -42.77 -11.21
N SER A 130 -64.03 -42.05 -10.10
CA SER A 130 -65.05 -41.24 -9.42
C SER A 130 -64.81 -39.74 -9.55
N ASN A 131 -63.69 -39.31 -10.14
CA ASN A 131 -63.25 -37.90 -10.12
C ASN A 131 -62.78 -37.35 -11.47
N GLY A 132 -63.13 -38.02 -12.57
CA GLY A 132 -62.76 -37.57 -13.93
C GLY A 132 -61.36 -38.01 -14.39
N GLY A 133 -60.80 -39.07 -13.78
CA GLY A 133 -59.59 -39.75 -14.26
C GLY A 133 -58.29 -39.37 -13.54
N PHE A 134 -58.36 -38.63 -12.43
CA PHE A 134 -57.18 -38.22 -11.69
C PHE A 134 -56.83 -39.21 -10.57
N ASP A 135 -55.58 -39.69 -10.56
CA ASP A 135 -55.14 -40.75 -9.67
C ASP A 135 -54.67 -40.24 -8.29
N ARG A 136 -55.63 -39.71 -7.49
CA ARG A 136 -55.35 -39.22 -6.12
C ARG A 136 -54.82 -40.34 -5.23
N VAL A 137 -55.34 -41.56 -5.40
CA VAL A 137 -54.96 -42.73 -4.61
C VAL A 137 -53.48 -43.05 -4.79
N SER A 138 -53.00 -43.18 -6.02
CA SER A 138 -51.57 -43.45 -6.25
C SER A 138 -50.69 -42.29 -5.77
N ALA A 139 -51.11 -41.04 -5.99
CA ALA A 139 -50.37 -39.86 -5.52
C ALA A 139 -50.17 -39.85 -4.00
N VAL A 140 -51.24 -40.12 -3.23
CA VAL A 140 -51.18 -40.21 -1.77
C VAL A 140 -50.35 -41.41 -1.31
N ARG A 141 -50.53 -42.59 -1.92
CA ARG A 141 -49.76 -43.80 -1.60
C ARG A 141 -48.26 -43.56 -1.79
N ASN A 142 -47.87 -43.04 -2.95
CA ASN A 142 -46.48 -42.76 -3.28
C ASN A 142 -45.92 -41.64 -2.40
N GLY A 143 -46.66 -40.55 -2.23
CA GLY A 143 -46.25 -39.42 -1.41
C GLY A 143 -45.99 -39.81 0.03
N ILE A 144 -46.88 -40.58 0.67
CA ILE A 144 -46.68 -41.03 2.06
C ILE A 144 -45.51 -42.02 2.16
N LYS A 145 -45.38 -42.94 1.19
CA LYS A 145 -44.24 -43.86 1.13
C LYS A 145 -42.92 -43.10 1.01
N ASN A 146 -42.86 -42.09 0.15
CA ASN A 146 -41.69 -41.25 -0.07
C ASN A 146 -41.40 -40.38 1.16
N PHE A 147 -42.42 -39.81 1.82
CA PHE A 147 -42.28 -39.08 3.09
C PHE A 147 -41.54 -39.92 4.14
N MET A 148 -42.00 -41.15 4.41
CA MET A 148 -41.38 -42.04 5.37
C MET A 148 -39.97 -42.47 4.93
N LYS A 149 -39.77 -42.74 3.63
CA LYS A 149 -38.47 -43.08 3.06
C LYS A 149 -37.46 -41.95 3.24
N SER A 150 -37.81 -40.72 2.91
CA SER A 150 -36.94 -39.55 3.01
C SER A 150 -36.53 -39.25 4.45
N ILE A 151 -37.41 -39.47 5.44
CA ILE A 151 -37.07 -39.38 6.87
C ILE A 151 -35.98 -40.40 7.26
N ASN A 152 -36.10 -41.63 6.78
CA ASN A 152 -35.10 -42.68 7.01
C ASN A 152 -33.77 -42.37 6.31
N GLU A 153 -33.81 -41.88 5.06
CA GLU A 153 -32.62 -41.50 4.28
C GLU A 153 -31.90 -40.30 4.92
N ALA A 154 -32.63 -39.34 5.50
CA ALA A 154 -32.07 -38.28 6.33
C ALA A 154 -31.42 -38.80 7.62
N GLY A 155 -31.63 -40.08 7.96
CA GLY A 155 -31.07 -40.74 9.13
C GLY A 155 -31.70 -40.30 10.45
N ILE A 156 -32.94 -39.81 10.42
CA ILE A 156 -33.69 -39.37 11.61
C ILE A 156 -34.88 -40.28 11.92
N GLY A 157 -34.96 -41.46 11.31
CA GLY A 157 -36.07 -42.40 11.48
C GLY A 157 -36.35 -42.85 12.92
N ASP A 158 -35.35 -42.88 13.79
CA ASP A 158 -35.53 -43.17 15.22
C ASP A 158 -36.11 -41.99 16.03
N TYR A 159 -36.13 -40.79 15.44
CA TYR A 159 -36.56 -39.53 16.09
C TYR A 159 -37.83 -38.96 15.49
N VAL A 160 -38.42 -39.62 14.49
CA VAL A 160 -39.71 -39.26 13.94
C VAL A 160 -40.64 -40.44 14.11
N ASN A 161 -41.64 -40.28 14.97
CA ASN A 161 -42.69 -41.27 15.16
C ASN A 161 -43.87 -40.89 14.27
N VAL A 162 -44.39 -41.85 13.52
CA VAL A 162 -45.52 -41.61 12.63
C VAL A 162 -46.68 -42.50 13.05
N GLY A 163 -47.85 -41.89 13.23
CA GLY A 163 -49.11 -42.59 13.28
C GLY A 163 -49.86 -42.42 11.97
N PHE A 164 -50.74 -43.36 11.65
CA PHE A 164 -51.57 -43.29 10.45
C PHE A 164 -53.04 -43.46 10.79
N VAL A 165 -53.88 -42.59 10.23
CA VAL A 165 -55.34 -42.65 10.31
C VAL A 165 -55.91 -42.50 8.90
N GLY A 166 -56.34 -43.61 8.33
CA GLY A 166 -57.15 -43.63 7.12
C GLY A 166 -58.62 -43.47 7.48
N PHE A 167 -59.32 -42.52 6.86
CA PHE A 167 -60.75 -42.28 7.13
C PHE A 167 -61.61 -42.32 5.87
N ALA A 168 -62.82 -42.81 6.02
CA ALA A 168 -63.88 -42.88 5.02
C ALA A 168 -65.24 -42.75 5.72
N GLY A 169 -66.33 -42.95 4.98
CA GLY A 169 -67.69 -42.93 5.51
C GLY A 169 -67.92 -44.10 6.46
N GLN A 170 -68.70 -43.85 7.52
CA GLN A 170 -69.21 -44.89 8.40
C GLN A 170 -70.48 -45.50 7.80
N ASP A 171 -70.40 -46.75 7.35
CA ASP A 171 -71.50 -47.50 6.73
C ASP A 171 -72.18 -48.43 7.76
N GLY A 172 -72.74 -47.81 8.80
CA GLY A 172 -73.41 -48.49 9.91
C GLY A 172 -72.53 -48.72 11.15
N PRO A 173 -73.02 -49.46 12.16
CA PRO A 173 -72.34 -49.58 13.45
C PRO A 173 -71.08 -50.46 13.42
N ASN A 174 -70.98 -51.38 12.46
CA ASN A 174 -69.87 -52.35 12.37
C ASN A 174 -68.79 -51.96 11.34
N ILE A 175 -69.05 -50.95 10.49
CA ILE A 175 -68.11 -50.46 9.48
C ILE A 175 -67.70 -49.06 9.90
N SER A 176 -66.65 -48.96 10.71
CA SER A 176 -66.24 -47.70 11.34
C SER A 176 -65.80 -46.61 10.34
N GLY A 177 -65.40 -46.99 9.13
CA GLY A 177 -64.77 -46.08 8.17
C GLY A 177 -63.40 -45.59 8.63
N ILE A 178 -62.78 -46.22 9.63
CA ILE A 178 -61.48 -45.81 10.19
C ILE A 178 -60.52 -46.99 10.18
N ARG A 179 -59.30 -46.74 9.70
CA ARG A 179 -58.18 -47.69 9.71
C ARG A 179 -56.97 -47.00 10.32
N THR A 180 -56.29 -47.66 11.24
CA THR A 180 -55.22 -47.02 12.01
C THR A 180 -54.00 -47.90 12.14
N GLU A 181 -52.83 -47.26 12.17
CA GLU A 181 -51.61 -47.81 12.73
C GLU A 181 -51.13 -46.83 13.81
N ASN A 182 -50.86 -47.34 15.02
CA ASN A 182 -50.44 -46.53 16.15
C ASN A 182 -49.07 -45.86 15.88
N ILE A 183 -48.81 -44.76 16.58
CA ILE A 183 -47.53 -44.05 16.53
C ILE A 183 -46.38 -45.00 16.89
N ASP A 184 -45.43 -45.14 15.98
CA ASP A 184 -44.14 -45.81 16.21
C ASP A 184 -43.07 -45.15 15.33
N ARG A 185 -41.80 -45.44 15.60
CA ARG A 185 -40.65 -44.88 14.87
C ARG A 185 -40.60 -45.33 13.42
N ILE A 186 -40.24 -44.41 12.52
CA ILE A 186 -40.10 -44.69 11.09
C ILE A 186 -38.95 -45.64 10.75
N SER A 187 -37.96 -45.79 11.64
CA SER A 187 -36.90 -46.79 11.51
C SER A 187 -37.41 -48.24 11.68
N ASN A 188 -38.61 -48.45 12.25
CA ASN A 188 -39.22 -49.77 12.35
C ASN A 188 -39.86 -50.17 11.01
N SER A 189 -39.16 -50.99 10.23
CA SER A 189 -39.65 -51.43 8.90
C SER A 189 -41.01 -52.11 8.95
N ASN A 190 -41.28 -52.91 9.99
CA ASN A 190 -42.58 -53.59 10.15
C ASN A 190 -43.72 -52.59 10.35
N HIS A 191 -43.45 -51.47 11.02
CA HIS A 191 -44.43 -50.41 11.21
C HIS A 191 -44.72 -49.68 9.88
N VAL A 192 -43.67 -49.32 9.14
CA VAL A 192 -43.79 -48.74 7.79
C VAL A 192 -44.56 -49.69 6.85
N ASP A 193 -44.30 -50.99 6.91
CA ASP A 193 -45.03 -52.00 6.11
C ASP A 193 -46.51 -52.07 6.48
N ARG A 194 -46.87 -51.98 7.76
CA ARG A 194 -48.29 -51.95 8.20
C ARG A 194 -49.02 -50.70 7.68
N ILE A 195 -48.38 -49.53 7.72
CA ILE A 195 -48.96 -48.31 7.12
C ILE A 195 -49.21 -48.52 5.62
N ASN A 196 -48.21 -49.03 4.89
CA ASN A 196 -48.34 -49.30 3.46
C ASN A 196 -49.41 -50.35 3.14
N GLN A 197 -49.59 -51.37 4.00
CA GLN A 197 -50.66 -52.35 3.88
C GLN A 197 -52.06 -51.75 4.10
N ILE A 198 -52.21 -50.79 5.01
CA ILE A 198 -53.46 -50.05 5.18
C ILE A 198 -53.76 -49.24 3.91
N LEU A 199 -52.76 -48.51 3.40
CA LEU A 199 -52.86 -47.69 2.20
C LEU A 199 -53.15 -48.51 0.94
N ALA A 200 -52.70 -49.77 0.86
CA ALA A 200 -52.93 -50.64 -0.29
C ALA A 200 -54.40 -51.09 -0.45
N GLN A 201 -55.22 -50.97 0.60
CA GLN A 201 -56.63 -51.34 0.55
C GLN A 201 -57.45 -50.34 -0.29
N ASP A 202 -58.64 -50.76 -0.71
CA ASP A 202 -59.53 -49.93 -1.53
C ASP A 202 -60.03 -48.69 -0.78
N PHE A 203 -60.08 -47.57 -1.50
CA PHE A 203 -60.61 -46.30 -1.05
C PHE A 203 -62.09 -46.28 -1.45
N GLN A 204 -63.02 -46.17 -0.51
CA GLN A 204 -64.45 -46.36 -0.77
C GLN A 204 -65.31 -45.68 0.29
N SER A 205 -66.62 -45.59 0.05
CA SER A 205 -67.59 -44.91 0.93
C SER A 205 -67.47 -43.37 0.93
N GLY A 206 -68.22 -42.70 1.81
CA GLY A 206 -68.25 -41.24 1.97
C GLY A 206 -67.01 -40.68 2.67
N THR A 207 -67.11 -39.43 3.14
CA THR A 207 -65.97 -38.64 3.62
C THR A 207 -66.26 -38.11 5.02
N PHE A 208 -65.84 -38.86 6.05
CA PHE A 208 -66.05 -38.47 7.46
C PHE A 208 -64.81 -37.79 8.06
N THR A 209 -64.40 -36.66 7.47
CA THR A 209 -63.18 -35.92 7.83
C THR A 209 -63.08 -35.60 9.32
N GLN A 210 -64.21 -35.24 9.94
CA GLN A 210 -64.25 -34.98 11.38
C GLN A 210 -63.80 -36.19 12.22
N LYS A 211 -64.20 -37.40 11.83
CA LYS A 211 -63.85 -38.62 12.54
C LYS A 211 -62.37 -38.96 12.38
N GLY A 212 -61.81 -38.76 11.18
CA GLY A 212 -60.37 -38.89 10.92
C GLY A 212 -59.55 -37.93 11.78
N LEU A 213 -59.93 -36.65 11.80
CA LEU A 213 -59.28 -35.62 12.64
C LEU A 213 -59.34 -35.97 14.13
N ARG A 214 -60.52 -36.36 14.62
CA ARG A 214 -60.71 -36.78 16.02
C ARG A 214 -59.81 -37.95 16.39
N GLU A 215 -59.76 -38.97 15.53
CA GLU A 215 -58.96 -40.16 15.77
C GLU A 215 -57.46 -39.85 15.72
N GLY A 216 -57.02 -38.99 14.79
CA GLY A 216 -55.64 -38.52 14.76
C GLY A 216 -55.26 -37.76 16.04
N GLN A 217 -56.15 -36.91 16.54
CA GLN A 217 -55.92 -36.19 17.79
C GLN A 217 -55.92 -37.14 18.98
N ARG A 218 -56.81 -38.13 19.01
CA ARG A 218 -56.82 -39.19 20.04
C ARG A 218 -55.48 -39.92 20.05
N MET A 219 -54.95 -40.27 18.88
CA MET A 219 -53.67 -40.93 18.75
C MET A 219 -52.50 -40.07 19.29
N LEU A 220 -52.43 -38.79 18.91
CA LEU A 220 -51.44 -37.85 19.44
C LEU A 220 -51.56 -37.63 20.95
N ALA A 221 -52.78 -37.54 21.46
CA ALA A 221 -53.07 -37.31 22.89
C ALA A 221 -52.85 -38.55 23.76
N ASN A 222 -52.96 -39.76 23.21
CA ASN A 222 -52.64 -40.99 23.91
C ASN A 222 -51.15 -41.09 24.23
N ASP A 223 -50.28 -40.53 23.37
CA ASP A 223 -48.87 -40.42 23.67
C ASP A 223 -48.60 -39.30 24.68
N GLN A 224 -48.30 -39.70 25.92
CA GLN A 224 -48.01 -38.81 27.06
C GLN A 224 -46.60 -38.19 27.00
N SER A 225 -45.83 -38.46 25.95
CA SER A 225 -44.55 -37.80 25.73
C SER A 225 -44.73 -36.28 25.58
N SER A 226 -43.67 -35.54 25.92
CA SER A 226 -43.59 -34.09 25.68
C SER A 226 -43.02 -33.77 24.29
N ASN A 227 -43.13 -34.73 23.36
CA ASN A 227 -42.74 -34.57 21.97
C ASN A 227 -43.60 -33.51 21.30
N LYS A 228 -43.06 -32.87 20.26
CA LYS A 228 -43.87 -31.99 19.41
C LYS A 228 -44.90 -32.82 18.66
N LYS A 229 -46.14 -32.34 18.62
CA LYS A 229 -47.29 -33.03 18.01
C LYS A 229 -47.69 -32.33 16.72
N MET A 230 -47.63 -33.05 15.60
CA MET A 230 -48.00 -32.58 14.27
C MET A 230 -49.06 -33.50 13.67
N MET A 231 -50.02 -32.92 12.95
CA MET A 231 -51.02 -33.66 12.18
C MET A 231 -50.99 -33.18 10.74
N ILE A 232 -51.04 -34.09 9.77
CA ILE A 232 -51.08 -33.77 8.33
C ILE A 232 -52.34 -34.39 7.75
N LEU A 233 -53.31 -33.55 7.37
CA LEU A 233 -54.55 -33.96 6.73
C LEU A 233 -54.38 -33.96 5.20
N LEU A 234 -54.70 -35.07 4.55
CA LEU A 234 -54.76 -35.21 3.09
C LEU A 234 -56.20 -35.56 2.69
N THR A 235 -56.88 -34.71 1.94
CA THR A 235 -58.27 -34.96 1.52
C THR A 235 -58.60 -34.21 0.24
N ASP A 236 -59.54 -34.74 -0.53
CA ASP A 236 -59.90 -34.21 -1.85
C ASP A 236 -61.12 -33.29 -1.87
N GLY A 237 -61.71 -32.98 -0.70
CA GLY A 237 -62.89 -32.13 -0.71
C GLY A 237 -63.64 -31.98 0.59
N TRP A 238 -64.93 -31.72 0.40
CA TRP A 238 -65.86 -31.45 1.48
C TRP A 238 -66.29 -32.73 2.20
N PRO A 239 -66.48 -32.67 3.53
CA PRO A 239 -66.96 -33.81 4.30
C PRO A 239 -68.41 -34.15 3.91
N THR A 240 -68.74 -35.43 3.75
CA THR A 240 -70.12 -35.91 3.54
C THR A 240 -70.70 -36.59 4.78
N GLN A 241 -69.93 -36.65 5.87
CA GLN A 241 -70.37 -37.04 7.20
C GLN A 241 -69.76 -36.13 8.28
N SER A 242 -70.53 -35.84 9.32
CA SER A 242 -70.07 -35.18 10.55
C SER A 242 -70.79 -35.74 11.77
N TYR A 243 -70.17 -35.69 12.95
CA TYR A 243 -70.93 -35.90 14.18
C TYR A 243 -71.94 -34.77 14.33
N LYS A 244 -73.12 -35.10 14.84
CA LYS A 244 -74.17 -34.12 15.07
C LYS A 244 -73.73 -33.13 16.14
N VAL A 245 -73.79 -31.85 15.80
CA VAL A 245 -73.33 -30.74 16.65
C VAL A 245 -74.30 -30.57 17.81
N THR A 246 -73.78 -30.46 19.04
CA THR A 246 -74.58 -30.24 20.26
C THR A 246 -74.25 -28.93 20.98
N GLN A 247 -73.08 -28.35 20.69
CA GLN A 247 -72.74 -26.97 21.05
C GLN A 247 -72.02 -26.30 19.89
N ALA A 248 -72.27 -25.02 19.67
CA ALA A 248 -71.69 -24.27 18.56
C ALA A 248 -71.36 -22.83 18.91
N GLN A 249 -70.38 -22.27 18.21
CA GLN A 249 -70.02 -20.85 18.28
C GLN A 249 -69.70 -20.30 16.89
N LYS A 250 -69.83 -18.99 16.70
CA LYS A 250 -69.43 -18.32 15.46
C LYS A 250 -68.05 -17.68 15.62
N LYS A 251 -67.09 -18.07 14.78
CA LYS A 251 -65.73 -17.51 14.76
C LYS A 251 -65.32 -17.21 13.32
N ASP A 252 -64.77 -16.01 13.10
CA ASP A 252 -64.33 -15.53 11.78
C ASP A 252 -65.39 -15.70 10.68
N GLY A 253 -66.66 -15.48 11.04
CA GLY A 253 -67.80 -15.60 10.14
C GLY A 253 -68.32 -17.02 9.87
N GLN A 254 -67.63 -18.07 10.34
CA GLN A 254 -68.05 -19.47 10.20
C GLN A 254 -68.62 -20.03 11.51
N VAL A 255 -69.56 -20.97 11.39
CA VAL A 255 -70.10 -21.71 12.53
C VAL A 255 -69.19 -22.90 12.83
N MET A 256 -68.76 -23.02 14.09
CA MET A 256 -67.84 -24.04 14.58
C MET A 256 -68.54 -24.83 15.69
N GLY A 257 -68.66 -26.14 15.53
CA GLY A 257 -69.09 -27.02 16.61
C GLY A 257 -68.03 -27.13 17.70
N THR A 258 -68.44 -27.05 18.97
CA THR A 258 -67.54 -27.18 20.14
C THR A 258 -67.85 -28.41 20.99
N ALA A 259 -68.99 -29.04 20.77
CA ALA A 259 -69.34 -30.34 21.33
C ALA A 259 -70.21 -31.12 20.34
N PHE A 260 -70.14 -32.45 20.41
CA PHE A 260 -70.74 -33.35 19.44
C PHE A 260 -71.37 -34.56 20.12
N SER A 261 -72.45 -35.10 19.53
CA SER A 261 -73.05 -36.36 19.98
C SER A 261 -72.36 -37.59 19.35
N GLN A 262 -72.82 -38.79 19.70
CA GLN A 262 -72.42 -40.03 19.01
C GLN A 262 -73.26 -40.31 17.75
N GLU A 263 -74.36 -39.59 17.53
CA GLU A 263 -75.08 -39.59 16.26
C GLU A 263 -74.28 -38.81 15.21
N TRP A 264 -74.44 -39.17 13.94
CA TRP A 264 -73.80 -38.47 12.83
C TRP A 264 -74.83 -38.04 11.78
N ASP A 265 -74.56 -36.89 11.17
CA ASP A 265 -75.25 -36.39 10.00
C ASP A 265 -74.61 -37.02 8.76
N TYR A 266 -75.44 -37.63 7.89
CA TYR A 266 -74.98 -38.28 6.65
C TYR A 266 -75.80 -37.82 5.44
N PRO A 267 -75.46 -36.65 4.86
CA PRO A 267 -76.03 -36.19 3.59
C PRO A 267 -75.61 -37.01 2.35
N GLY A 268 -74.57 -37.84 2.44
CA GLY A 268 -74.18 -38.79 1.39
C GLY A 268 -73.45 -38.15 0.21
N ILE A 269 -74.17 -37.42 -0.63
CA ILE A 269 -73.68 -36.89 -1.92
C ILE A 269 -73.13 -35.46 -1.88
N SER A 270 -73.26 -34.77 -0.75
CA SER A 270 -72.94 -33.36 -0.56
C SER A 270 -72.57 -33.09 0.90
N SER A 271 -71.95 -31.95 1.21
CA SER A 271 -71.84 -31.49 2.60
C SER A 271 -73.18 -30.96 3.14
N GLN A 272 -74.10 -30.55 2.27
CA GLN A 272 -75.38 -29.95 2.62
C GLN A 272 -76.36 -30.98 3.17
N PHE A 273 -77.00 -30.68 4.29
CA PHE A 273 -78.06 -31.51 4.83
C PHE A 273 -79.35 -31.39 4.01
N TRP A 274 -80.03 -32.52 3.85
CA TRP A 274 -81.29 -32.58 3.11
C TRP A 274 -82.22 -33.66 3.66
N GLN A 275 -83.48 -33.59 3.23
CA GLN A 275 -84.52 -34.57 3.54
C GLN A 275 -85.36 -34.90 2.31
N PHE A 276 -85.99 -36.07 2.31
CA PHE A 276 -86.94 -36.46 1.28
C PHE A 276 -88.32 -35.83 1.55
N ASN A 277 -88.96 -35.33 0.49
CA ASN A 277 -90.29 -34.72 0.57
C ASN A 277 -91.44 -35.69 0.24
N GLY A 278 -91.16 -37.00 0.10
CA GLY A 278 -92.13 -38.04 -0.30
C GLY A 278 -91.67 -39.48 0.01
N ASN A 279 -92.39 -40.50 -0.49
CA ASN A 279 -92.04 -41.92 -0.29
C ASN A 279 -90.77 -42.31 -1.08
N PRO A 280 -89.78 -43.00 -0.47
CA PRO A 280 -88.59 -43.52 -1.16
C PRO A 280 -88.95 -44.52 -2.29
N PRO A 281 -88.16 -44.64 -3.39
CA PRO A 281 -86.90 -43.97 -3.71
C PRO A 281 -87.06 -43.03 -4.93
N SER A 282 -87.78 -41.91 -4.78
CA SER A 282 -87.75 -40.85 -5.80
C SER A 282 -86.59 -39.91 -5.48
N TRP A 283 -85.42 -40.15 -6.11
CA TRP A 283 -84.21 -39.32 -5.95
C TRP A 283 -84.37 -37.86 -6.42
N GLN A 284 -85.53 -37.53 -6.99
CA GLN A 284 -85.88 -36.24 -7.59
C GLN A 284 -86.65 -35.30 -6.63
N GLN A 285 -86.98 -35.73 -5.40
CA GLN A 285 -87.76 -34.93 -4.43
C GLN A 285 -87.01 -34.75 -3.10
N ARG A 286 -86.00 -33.88 -3.10
CA ARG A 286 -85.22 -33.50 -1.91
C ARG A 286 -85.44 -32.02 -1.57
N SER A 287 -85.33 -31.65 -0.30
CA SER A 287 -85.25 -30.25 0.16
C SER A 287 -84.10 -30.06 1.15
N PRO A 288 -83.55 -28.83 1.28
CA PRO A 288 -82.58 -28.51 2.32
C PRO A 288 -83.13 -28.80 3.72
N LYS A 289 -82.26 -29.31 4.59
CA LYS A 289 -82.55 -29.53 6.00
C LYS A 289 -81.53 -28.74 6.83
N SER A 290 -81.95 -28.23 7.98
CA SER A 290 -81.05 -27.68 8.98
C SER A 290 -81.59 -27.94 10.38
N TYR A 291 -80.74 -27.74 11.39
CA TYR A 291 -81.15 -27.69 12.79
C TYR A 291 -80.43 -26.54 13.50
N SER A 292 -80.93 -26.11 14.67
CA SER A 292 -80.37 -24.99 15.42
C SER A 292 -79.68 -25.47 16.68
N VAL A 293 -78.49 -24.95 16.95
CA VAL A 293 -77.70 -25.19 18.18
C VAL A 293 -77.14 -23.86 18.64
N ASP A 294 -77.34 -23.47 19.90
CA ASP A 294 -76.83 -22.21 20.47
C ASP A 294 -77.13 -20.96 19.63
N GLY A 295 -78.32 -20.93 19.01
CA GLY A 295 -78.74 -19.84 18.11
C GLY A 295 -78.02 -19.79 16.75
N GLN A 296 -77.20 -20.79 16.43
CA GLN A 296 -76.57 -20.96 15.11
C GLN A 296 -77.31 -22.01 14.29
N GLU A 297 -77.49 -21.73 12.99
CA GLU A 297 -78.02 -22.70 12.03
C GLU A 297 -76.92 -23.69 11.60
N ILE A 298 -77.17 -24.98 11.79
CA ILE A 298 -76.34 -26.08 11.30
C ILE A 298 -77.04 -26.70 10.09
N ARG A 299 -76.46 -26.48 8.91
CA ARG A 299 -77.05 -26.85 7.61
C ARG A 299 -76.14 -27.72 6.74
N ASP A 300 -74.91 -27.94 7.18
CA ASP A 300 -73.93 -28.76 6.51
C ASP A 300 -72.95 -29.39 7.50
N THR A 301 -72.18 -30.36 7.03
CA THR A 301 -71.13 -31.08 7.78
C THR A 301 -69.95 -30.19 8.18
N TRP A 302 -69.78 -29.01 7.58
CA TRP A 302 -68.63 -28.14 7.81
C TRP A 302 -68.60 -27.59 9.24
N ALA A 303 -69.75 -27.31 9.85
CA ALA A 303 -69.79 -26.88 11.24
C ALA A 303 -69.15 -27.92 12.18
N GLY A 304 -69.39 -29.21 11.92
CA GLY A 304 -68.78 -30.32 12.64
C GLY A 304 -67.27 -30.39 12.43
N THR A 305 -66.86 -30.41 11.16
CA THR A 305 -65.47 -30.62 10.76
C THR A 305 -64.56 -29.45 11.13
N LEU A 306 -64.96 -28.20 10.84
CA LEU A 306 -64.19 -27.02 11.21
C LEU A 306 -64.11 -26.88 12.74
N GLY A 307 -65.19 -27.24 13.44
CA GLY A 307 -65.23 -27.30 14.90
C GLY A 307 -64.19 -28.25 15.50
N GLU A 308 -64.08 -29.46 14.94
CA GLU A 308 -63.05 -30.42 15.37
C GLU A 308 -61.62 -29.88 15.13
N ALA A 309 -61.35 -29.36 13.94
CA ALA A 309 -60.05 -28.76 13.62
C ALA A 309 -59.71 -27.55 14.51
N TYR A 310 -60.72 -26.78 14.90
CA TYR A 310 -60.58 -25.68 15.85
C TYR A 310 -60.14 -26.19 17.24
N LEU A 311 -60.78 -27.25 17.76
CA LEU A 311 -60.43 -27.84 19.05
C LEU A 311 -59.02 -28.45 19.02
N ILE A 312 -58.65 -29.13 17.94
CA ILE A 312 -57.31 -29.72 17.75
C ILE A 312 -56.20 -28.65 17.84
N ARG A 313 -56.36 -27.53 17.13
CA ARG A 313 -55.41 -26.42 17.20
C ARG A 313 -55.40 -25.77 18.58
N GLY A 314 -56.57 -25.67 19.24
CA GLY A 314 -56.68 -25.18 20.61
C GLY A 314 -55.94 -26.05 21.64
N ALA A 315 -55.78 -27.36 21.36
CA ALA A 315 -55.00 -28.28 22.18
C ALA A 315 -53.47 -28.19 21.95
N GLY A 316 -53.02 -27.32 21.04
CA GLY A 316 -51.59 -27.10 20.74
C GLY A 316 -51.03 -27.98 19.62
N THR A 317 -51.85 -28.80 18.95
CA THR A 317 -51.42 -29.60 17.79
C THR A 317 -51.23 -28.69 16.56
N LYS A 318 -50.07 -28.79 15.90
CA LYS A 318 -49.85 -28.11 14.60
C LYS A 318 -50.53 -28.93 13.49
N LEU A 319 -51.63 -28.40 12.94
CA LEU A 319 -52.43 -29.07 11.91
C LEU A 319 -52.07 -28.53 10.52
N HIS A 320 -51.50 -29.38 9.68
CA HIS A 320 -51.24 -29.15 8.28
C HIS A 320 -52.37 -29.76 7.45
N ALA A 321 -52.72 -29.16 6.32
CA ALA A 321 -53.73 -29.73 5.42
C ALA A 321 -53.40 -29.51 3.93
N LEU A 322 -53.67 -30.54 3.13
CA LEU A 322 -53.59 -30.51 1.67
C LEU A 322 -54.97 -30.75 1.07
N GLY A 323 -55.46 -29.81 0.27
CA GLY A 323 -56.66 -29.95 -0.55
C GLY A 323 -56.31 -30.54 -1.92
N ILE A 324 -56.67 -31.78 -2.19
CA ILE A 324 -56.29 -32.50 -3.42
C ILE A 324 -57.39 -32.34 -4.48
N GLN A 325 -57.13 -31.50 -5.48
CA GLN A 325 -58.05 -31.24 -6.59
C GLN A 325 -59.48 -30.90 -6.14
N LEU A 326 -59.58 -29.90 -5.25
CA LEU A 326 -60.87 -29.43 -4.78
C LEU A 326 -61.80 -29.05 -5.95
N ASP A 327 -63.08 -29.39 -5.80
CA ASP A 327 -64.14 -29.00 -6.73
C ASP A 327 -65.28 -28.27 -5.98
N LYS A 328 -66.34 -27.91 -6.69
CA LYS A 328 -67.58 -27.37 -6.14
C LYS A 328 -68.43 -28.47 -5.50
N ASP A 329 -69.17 -28.12 -4.45
CA ASP A 329 -70.22 -28.96 -3.89
C ASP A 329 -71.57 -28.61 -4.55
N SER A 330 -72.13 -29.55 -5.33
CA SER A 330 -73.41 -29.40 -6.05
C SER A 330 -74.65 -29.50 -5.16
N GLY A 331 -74.51 -29.71 -3.84
CA GLY A 331 -75.65 -29.65 -2.92
C GLY A 331 -76.59 -30.85 -3.01
N TYR A 332 -77.76 -30.70 -2.38
CA TYR A 332 -78.77 -31.77 -2.29
C TYR A 332 -79.41 -32.18 -3.63
N THR A 333 -79.34 -31.33 -4.65
CA THR A 333 -79.94 -31.56 -5.97
C THR A 333 -79.07 -32.42 -6.88
N ASP A 334 -77.79 -32.61 -6.53
CA ASP A 334 -76.78 -33.28 -7.39
C ASP A 334 -76.72 -32.69 -8.81
N ASN A 335 -77.11 -31.41 -8.93
CA ASN A 335 -77.19 -30.73 -10.21
C ASN A 335 -76.00 -29.78 -10.35
N ASN A 336 -75.14 -30.05 -11.33
CA ASN A 336 -73.96 -29.23 -11.60
C ASN A 336 -74.26 -27.75 -11.92
N SER A 337 -75.50 -27.38 -12.25
CA SER A 337 -75.91 -25.97 -12.42
C SER A 337 -76.40 -25.28 -11.15
N ASP A 338 -76.61 -26.01 -10.06
CA ASP A 338 -77.16 -25.53 -8.79
C ASP A 338 -76.15 -25.81 -7.66
N THR A 339 -75.16 -24.93 -7.53
CA THR A 339 -74.00 -25.13 -6.65
C THR A 339 -74.31 -24.68 -5.22
N TYR A 340 -74.16 -25.59 -4.24
CA TYR A 340 -74.25 -25.24 -2.82
C TYR A 340 -73.02 -24.47 -2.34
N LEU A 341 -71.82 -24.96 -2.67
CA LEU A 341 -70.56 -24.26 -2.39
C LEU A 341 -69.69 -24.24 -3.64
N THR A 342 -69.22 -23.05 -4.01
CA THR A 342 -68.22 -22.92 -5.07
C THR A 342 -66.90 -23.56 -4.65
N LYS A 343 -66.07 -23.94 -5.62
CA LYS A 343 -64.70 -24.42 -5.37
C LYS A 343 -63.90 -23.48 -4.45
N THR A 344 -64.06 -22.16 -4.63
CA THR A 344 -63.43 -21.15 -3.76
C THR A 344 -63.94 -21.20 -2.32
N GLN A 345 -65.25 -21.42 -2.11
CA GLN A 345 -65.80 -21.56 -0.76
C GLN A 345 -65.34 -22.85 -0.09
N VAL A 346 -65.25 -23.95 -0.84
CA VAL A 346 -64.64 -25.21 -0.35
C VAL A 346 -63.19 -24.97 0.05
N HIS A 347 -62.36 -24.39 -0.83
CA HIS A 347 -60.97 -24.03 -0.54
C HIS A 347 -60.86 -23.17 0.74
N ASN A 348 -61.64 -22.10 0.86
CA ASN A 348 -61.58 -21.22 2.03
C ASN A 348 -61.92 -21.96 3.33
N ARG A 349 -62.88 -22.89 3.29
CA ARG A 349 -63.22 -23.73 4.46
C ARG A 349 -62.11 -24.74 4.76
N MET A 350 -61.52 -25.35 3.74
CA MET A 350 -60.38 -26.25 3.89
C MET A 350 -59.19 -25.56 4.56
N ALA A 351 -58.85 -24.34 4.12
CA ALA A 351 -57.78 -23.54 4.69
C ALA A 351 -58.01 -23.20 6.18
N LEU A 352 -59.26 -23.03 6.61
CA LEU A 352 -59.61 -22.76 8.01
C LEU A 352 -59.39 -23.95 8.94
N MET A 353 -59.29 -25.18 8.42
CA MET A 353 -58.93 -26.34 9.23
C MET A 353 -57.46 -26.29 9.65
N ALA A 354 -56.55 -25.88 8.76
CA ALA A 354 -55.12 -25.86 9.04
C ALA A 354 -54.73 -24.78 10.07
N SER A 355 -53.59 -24.97 10.71
CA SER A 355 -52.90 -23.90 11.43
C SER A 355 -52.51 -22.77 10.46
N PRO A 356 -52.41 -21.50 10.92
CA PRO A 356 -52.08 -20.38 10.05
C PRO A 356 -50.85 -20.64 9.16
N GLY A 357 -51.00 -20.48 7.85
CA GLY A 357 -49.95 -20.70 6.86
C GLY A 357 -49.62 -22.17 6.55
N GLN A 358 -50.38 -23.14 7.06
CA GLN A 358 -50.11 -24.59 6.90
C GLN A 358 -51.09 -25.30 5.96
N TYR A 359 -51.78 -24.55 5.10
CA TYR A 359 -52.69 -25.08 4.07
C TYR A 359 -52.07 -24.92 2.67
N GLN A 360 -52.21 -25.93 1.82
CA GLN A 360 -51.87 -25.87 0.39
C GLN A 360 -52.92 -26.61 -0.46
N ASP A 361 -53.04 -26.26 -1.74
CA ASP A 361 -53.79 -27.04 -2.73
C ASP A 361 -52.84 -27.87 -3.59
N ALA A 362 -53.26 -29.07 -3.97
CA ALA A 362 -52.61 -29.89 -4.98
C ALA A 362 -53.53 -30.03 -6.20
N ASN A 363 -53.11 -29.57 -7.37
CA ASN A 363 -53.86 -29.66 -8.62
C ASN A 363 -53.36 -30.79 -9.54
N SER A 364 -52.15 -31.31 -9.28
CA SER A 364 -51.50 -32.40 -10.01
C SER A 364 -51.09 -33.56 -9.08
N VAL A 365 -50.79 -34.75 -9.64
CA VAL A 365 -50.24 -35.88 -8.88
C VAL A 365 -48.90 -35.51 -8.27
N GLU A 366 -48.10 -34.75 -9.02
CA GLU A 366 -46.79 -34.25 -8.60
C GLU A 366 -46.92 -33.28 -7.42
N ASP A 367 -47.96 -32.43 -7.38
CA ASP A 367 -48.18 -31.46 -6.29
C ASP A 367 -48.40 -32.19 -4.95
N VAL A 368 -49.08 -33.34 -4.96
CA VAL A 368 -49.29 -34.15 -3.74
C VAL A 368 -47.98 -34.73 -3.23
N GLU A 369 -47.17 -35.28 -4.13
CA GLU A 369 -45.86 -35.84 -3.78
C GLU A 369 -44.90 -34.73 -3.30
N ASN A 370 -44.85 -33.59 -4.00
CA ASN A 370 -44.04 -32.44 -3.64
C ASN A 370 -44.43 -31.85 -2.29
N TYR A 371 -45.73 -31.70 -2.01
CA TYR A 371 -46.20 -31.21 -0.72
C TYR A 371 -45.67 -32.07 0.43
N LEU A 372 -45.77 -33.40 0.31
CA LEU A 372 -45.29 -34.31 1.35
C LEU A 372 -43.77 -34.27 1.48
N VAL A 373 -43.02 -34.14 0.39
CA VAL A 373 -41.56 -33.89 0.43
C VAL A 373 -41.24 -32.56 1.15
N GLU A 374 -42.03 -31.50 0.95
CA GLU A 374 -41.87 -30.26 1.71
C GLU A 374 -42.16 -30.44 3.20
N GLN A 375 -43.16 -31.25 3.56
CA GLN A 375 -43.42 -31.57 4.97
C GLN A 375 -42.23 -32.29 5.62
N VAL A 376 -41.45 -33.08 4.87
CA VAL A 376 -40.20 -33.66 5.37
C VAL A 376 -39.19 -32.57 5.73
N LYS A 377 -39.11 -31.46 4.98
CA LYS A 377 -38.22 -30.33 5.31
C LYS A 377 -38.61 -29.67 6.63
N ASP A 378 -39.90 -29.45 6.85
CA ASP A 378 -40.43 -28.91 8.10
C ASP A 378 -40.07 -29.80 9.30
N VAL A 379 -40.29 -31.12 9.17
CA VAL A 379 -39.96 -32.10 10.22
C VAL A 379 -38.44 -32.18 10.44
N THR A 380 -37.65 -32.29 9.38
CA THR A 380 -36.18 -32.40 9.48
C THR A 380 -35.52 -31.13 10.04
N SER A 381 -36.08 -29.95 9.77
CA SER A 381 -35.57 -28.67 10.28
C SER A 381 -35.67 -28.54 11.81
N GLU A 382 -36.50 -29.35 12.47
CA GLU A 382 -36.55 -29.40 13.94
C GLU A 382 -35.33 -30.06 14.55
N PHE A 383 -34.55 -30.77 13.73
CA PHE A 383 -33.34 -31.48 14.13
C PHE A 383 -32.06 -30.74 13.71
N TYR A 384 -32.16 -29.55 13.12
CA TYR A 384 -30.98 -28.77 12.73
C TYR A 384 -30.24 -28.25 13.95
N THR A 385 -28.92 -28.41 13.99
CA THR A 385 -28.08 -27.87 15.06
C THR A 385 -27.83 -26.37 14.91
N VAL A 386 -27.99 -25.84 13.70
CA VAL A 386 -27.94 -24.41 13.39
C VAL A 386 -29.31 -23.98 12.88
N LYS A 387 -29.97 -23.07 13.60
CA LYS A 387 -31.33 -22.61 13.28
C LYS A 387 -31.44 -21.11 13.50
N ASN A 388 -31.69 -20.38 12.43
CA ASN A 388 -31.65 -18.91 12.40
C ASN A 388 -30.33 -18.36 12.99
N GLY A 389 -29.21 -19.02 12.68
CA GLY A 389 -27.90 -18.65 13.17
C GLY A 389 -27.38 -17.36 12.56
N THR A 390 -26.44 -16.72 13.26
CA THR A 390 -25.84 -15.45 12.83
C THR A 390 -24.32 -15.46 12.97
N VAL A 391 -23.63 -14.86 12.01
CA VAL A 391 -22.19 -14.54 12.10
C VAL A 391 -22.03 -13.02 12.15
N HIS A 392 -21.16 -12.55 13.03
CA HIS A 392 -20.72 -11.16 13.11
C HIS A 392 -19.20 -11.12 12.91
N ASN A 393 -18.73 -10.46 11.86
CA ASN A 393 -17.33 -10.39 11.45
C ASN A 393 -16.89 -8.92 11.27
N PRO A 394 -16.41 -8.26 12.34
CA PRO A 394 -15.80 -6.94 12.22
C PRO A 394 -14.47 -7.03 11.45
N ILE A 395 -14.15 -6.03 10.64
CA ILE A 395 -12.87 -5.97 9.92
C ILE A 395 -11.70 -5.65 10.87
N GLY A 396 -10.50 -6.14 10.54
CA GLY A 396 -9.30 -5.86 11.31
C GLY A 396 -8.84 -4.41 11.13
N GLU A 397 -8.26 -3.81 12.18
CA GLU A 397 -7.90 -2.39 12.19
C GLU A 397 -6.96 -1.96 11.07
N GLN A 398 -6.07 -2.84 10.60
CA GLN A 398 -5.11 -2.56 9.51
C GLN A 398 -5.66 -2.92 8.12
N PHE A 399 -6.94 -3.27 8.00
CA PHE A 399 -7.55 -3.72 6.75
C PHE A 399 -8.74 -2.83 6.32
N THR A 400 -9.08 -2.94 5.05
CA THR A 400 -10.29 -2.38 4.43
C THR A 400 -10.93 -3.45 3.55
N TYR A 401 -12.25 -3.47 3.41
CA TYR A 401 -12.90 -4.38 2.47
C TYR A 401 -12.55 -3.98 1.03
N ALA A 402 -12.31 -4.97 0.17
CA ALA A 402 -12.22 -4.73 -1.26
C ALA A 402 -13.61 -4.45 -1.86
N ASP A 403 -13.65 -3.85 -3.04
CA ASP A 403 -14.89 -3.42 -3.69
C ASP A 403 -15.84 -4.59 -4.01
N ALA A 404 -15.28 -5.77 -4.32
CA ALA A 404 -16.03 -6.99 -4.60
C ALA A 404 -17.02 -7.30 -3.46
N GLN A 405 -18.29 -7.57 -3.81
CA GLN A 405 -19.32 -7.90 -2.85
C GLN A 405 -19.09 -9.29 -2.26
N PRO A 406 -19.45 -9.53 -1.00
CA PRO A 406 -19.33 -10.85 -0.41
C PRO A 406 -20.29 -11.85 -1.09
N GLU A 407 -19.81 -13.06 -1.32
CA GLU A 407 -20.57 -14.13 -1.94
C GLU A 407 -20.87 -15.24 -0.92
N VAL A 408 -22.05 -15.84 -1.00
CA VAL A 408 -22.43 -17.00 -0.18
C VAL A 408 -22.79 -18.19 -1.05
N THR A 409 -22.22 -19.35 -0.74
CA THR A 409 -22.41 -20.60 -1.50
C THR A 409 -22.71 -21.77 -0.58
N SER A 410 -23.43 -22.76 -1.10
CA SER A 410 -23.61 -24.07 -0.47
C SER A 410 -22.47 -24.98 -0.90
N VAL A 411 -21.68 -25.47 0.05
CA VAL A 411 -20.48 -26.30 -0.21
C VAL A 411 -20.52 -27.67 0.48
N GLY A 412 -21.57 -27.93 1.27
CA GLY A 412 -21.77 -29.21 1.94
C GLY A 412 -22.05 -30.36 0.97
N LYS A 413 -21.96 -31.60 1.47
CA LYS A 413 -22.37 -32.78 0.68
C LYS A 413 -23.86 -32.76 0.38
N GLU A 414 -24.64 -32.17 1.29
CA GLU A 414 -26.06 -31.91 1.11
C GLU A 414 -26.28 -30.42 0.77
N PRO A 415 -27.14 -30.11 -0.22
CA PRO A 415 -27.39 -28.74 -0.63
C PRO A 415 -28.18 -27.96 0.43
N VAL A 416 -27.88 -26.67 0.56
CA VAL A 416 -28.63 -25.73 1.39
C VAL A 416 -29.75 -25.10 0.55
N GLY A 417 -31.01 -25.37 0.91
CA GLY A 417 -32.17 -24.92 0.11
C GLY A 417 -32.42 -23.41 0.13
N THR A 418 -32.07 -22.73 1.23
CA THR A 418 -32.19 -21.27 1.34
C THR A 418 -30.89 -20.72 1.93
N LEU A 419 -30.16 -19.97 1.11
CA LEU A 419 -28.90 -19.34 1.54
C LEU A 419 -29.18 -18.17 2.50
N PRO A 420 -28.30 -17.93 3.47
CA PRO A 420 -28.45 -16.83 4.42
C PRO A 420 -28.21 -15.47 3.75
N ILE A 421 -28.68 -14.41 4.40
CA ILE A 421 -28.49 -13.04 3.94
C ILE A 421 -27.13 -12.54 4.44
N VAL A 422 -26.30 -12.01 3.54
CA VAL A 422 -25.02 -11.37 3.87
C VAL A 422 -25.15 -9.86 3.69
N THR A 423 -24.76 -9.10 4.71
CA THR A 423 -24.71 -7.63 4.68
C THR A 423 -23.32 -7.16 5.08
N ARG A 424 -22.81 -6.12 4.42
CA ARG A 424 -21.48 -5.55 4.69
C ARG A 424 -21.52 -4.03 4.66
N ASP A 425 -20.89 -3.40 5.64
CA ASP A 425 -20.54 -1.98 5.62
C ASP A 425 -19.01 -1.78 5.68
N ALA A 426 -18.52 -0.58 6.00
CA ALA A 426 -17.08 -0.32 6.03
C ALA A 426 -16.36 -0.95 7.23
N GLN A 427 -17.09 -1.39 8.26
CA GLN A 427 -16.56 -1.85 9.54
C GLN A 427 -16.84 -3.32 9.81
N GLN A 428 -17.89 -3.90 9.22
CA GLN A 428 -18.30 -5.26 9.51
C GLN A 428 -19.02 -5.97 8.36
N LEU A 429 -18.99 -7.30 8.43
CA LEU A 429 -19.77 -8.23 7.64
C LEU A 429 -20.65 -9.06 8.59
N ASP A 430 -21.95 -9.10 8.32
CA ASP A 430 -22.93 -9.88 9.08
C ASP A 430 -23.59 -10.91 8.17
N VAL A 431 -23.82 -12.11 8.70
CA VAL A 431 -24.56 -13.19 8.04
C VAL A 431 -25.74 -13.56 8.92
N LYS A 432 -26.97 -13.56 8.38
CA LYS A 432 -28.21 -13.82 9.14
C LYS A 432 -29.08 -14.87 8.47
N GLY A 433 -29.82 -15.62 9.29
CA GLY A 433 -30.76 -16.64 8.80
C GLY A 433 -30.11 -17.98 8.46
N ILE A 434 -28.94 -18.29 9.03
CA ILE A 434 -28.24 -19.55 8.76
C ILE A 434 -29.06 -20.72 9.32
N SER A 435 -29.45 -21.68 8.48
CA SER A 435 -30.19 -22.87 8.91
C SER A 435 -29.59 -24.10 8.25
N LEU A 436 -28.93 -24.95 9.04
CA LEU A 436 -28.11 -26.06 8.53
C LEU A 436 -28.34 -27.33 9.35
N GLY A 437 -28.69 -28.40 8.64
CA GLY A 437 -28.80 -29.76 9.14
C GLY A 437 -27.55 -30.59 8.84
N ARG A 438 -27.74 -31.91 8.81
CA ARG A 438 -26.69 -32.89 8.52
C ARG A 438 -26.02 -32.63 7.17
N ASP A 439 -24.68 -32.58 7.19
CA ASP A 439 -23.82 -32.49 6.00
C ASP A 439 -24.07 -31.25 5.10
N GLN A 440 -24.86 -30.29 5.59
CA GLN A 440 -25.09 -28.98 4.99
C GLN A 440 -24.07 -27.97 5.49
N GLU A 441 -23.51 -27.20 4.56
CA GLU A 441 -22.45 -26.25 4.85
C GLU A 441 -22.56 -25.04 3.92
N ILE A 442 -22.39 -23.85 4.48
CA ILE A 442 -22.24 -22.61 3.73
C ILE A 442 -20.81 -22.08 3.81
N GLN A 443 -20.36 -21.45 2.74
CA GLN A 443 -19.15 -20.67 2.69
C GLN A 443 -19.49 -19.23 2.30
N VAL A 444 -18.94 -18.27 3.04
CA VAL A 444 -18.97 -16.85 2.68
C VAL A 444 -17.56 -16.44 2.27
N HIS A 445 -17.42 -15.93 1.05
CA HIS A 445 -16.17 -15.40 0.50
C HIS A 445 -16.23 -13.88 0.42
N TYR A 446 -15.14 -13.23 0.82
CA TYR A 446 -14.94 -11.79 0.65
C TYR A 446 -13.46 -11.47 0.57
N GLN A 447 -13.12 -10.24 0.21
CA GLN A 447 -11.74 -9.79 0.04
C GLN A 447 -11.42 -8.58 0.90
N VAL A 448 -10.16 -8.47 1.33
CA VAL A 448 -9.64 -7.33 2.10
C VAL A 448 -8.29 -6.85 1.59
N HIS A 449 -8.07 -5.54 1.66
CA HIS A 449 -6.79 -4.87 1.41
C HIS A 449 -6.13 -4.48 2.73
N LEU A 450 -4.84 -4.81 2.87
CA LEU A 450 -4.01 -4.29 3.95
C LEU A 450 -3.67 -2.82 3.68
N LYS A 451 -3.88 -1.95 4.67
CA LYS A 451 -3.56 -0.52 4.60
C LYS A 451 -2.07 -0.27 4.79
N THR A 452 -1.26 -0.45 3.74
CA THR A 452 0.19 -0.21 3.80
C THR A 452 0.56 1.26 3.87
N GLU A 453 -0.34 2.15 3.47
CA GLU A 453 -0.11 3.61 3.47
C GLU A 453 -0.49 4.29 4.79
N ASP A 454 -1.07 3.55 5.73
CA ASP A 454 -1.36 4.04 7.07
C ASP A 454 -0.07 4.46 7.78
N ARG A 455 -0.09 5.58 8.50
CA ARG A 455 1.10 6.14 9.19
C ARG A 455 1.70 5.15 10.18
N ASN A 456 0.86 4.29 10.76
CA ASN A 456 1.24 3.29 11.76
C ASN A 456 1.58 1.92 11.14
N PHE A 457 1.57 1.79 9.81
CA PHE A 457 1.92 0.54 9.15
C PHE A 457 3.38 0.16 9.43
N GLN A 458 3.58 -1.10 9.81
CA GLN A 458 4.89 -1.72 9.98
C GLN A 458 5.03 -2.89 9.01
N PRO A 459 6.08 -2.89 8.17
CA PRO A 459 6.33 -4.01 7.29
C PRO A 459 6.79 -5.25 8.05
N ASN A 460 6.47 -6.42 7.50
CA ASN A 460 6.72 -7.74 8.07
C ASN A 460 6.14 -7.93 9.47
N PHE A 461 5.06 -7.20 9.80
CA PHE A 461 4.32 -7.29 11.06
C PHE A 461 2.94 -7.91 10.83
N TRP A 462 2.57 -8.89 11.65
CA TRP A 462 1.30 -9.59 11.57
C TRP A 462 0.16 -8.73 12.12
N TYR A 463 -0.82 -8.48 11.25
CA TYR A 463 -2.08 -7.82 11.57
C TYR A 463 -3.22 -8.82 11.46
N GLN A 464 -4.12 -8.83 12.44
CA GLN A 464 -5.33 -9.66 12.35
C GLN A 464 -6.25 -9.14 11.24
N VAL A 465 -6.70 -10.06 10.38
CA VAL A 465 -7.50 -9.76 9.18
C VAL A 465 -8.92 -9.28 9.53
N SER A 466 -9.45 -9.77 10.64
CA SER A 466 -10.73 -9.37 11.23
C SER A 466 -10.54 -9.03 12.71
N GLY A 467 -11.51 -8.36 13.31
CA GLY A 467 -11.68 -8.37 14.75
C GLY A 467 -12.24 -9.71 15.25
N GLU A 468 -12.67 -9.73 16.52
CA GLU A 468 -13.30 -10.92 17.11
C GLU A 468 -14.54 -11.31 16.30
N THR A 469 -14.46 -12.46 15.63
CA THR A 469 -15.51 -12.94 14.76
C THR A 469 -16.30 -14.01 15.48
N THR A 470 -17.63 -13.83 15.57
CA THR A 470 -18.49 -14.67 16.40
C THR A 470 -19.56 -15.36 15.57
N PHE A 471 -19.92 -16.58 15.99
CA PHE A 471 -21.04 -17.35 15.47
C PHE A 471 -22.01 -17.66 16.60
N LYS A 472 -23.29 -17.39 16.38
CA LYS A 472 -24.39 -17.79 17.26
C LYS A 472 -25.24 -18.84 16.53
N PRO A 473 -25.18 -20.14 16.92
CA PRO A 473 -25.84 -21.22 16.17
C PRO A 473 -27.37 -21.17 16.21
N THR A 474 -27.94 -20.77 17.35
CA THR A 474 -29.37 -20.61 17.55
C THR A 474 -29.63 -19.40 18.45
N GLU A 475 -30.85 -18.85 18.44
CA GLU A 475 -31.22 -17.70 19.29
C GLU A 475 -30.98 -17.95 20.79
N LYS A 476 -31.10 -19.20 21.24
CA LYS A 476 -30.94 -19.62 22.64
C LYS A 476 -29.50 -20.02 23.00
N SER A 477 -28.66 -20.25 22.00
CA SER A 477 -27.26 -20.66 22.23
C SER A 477 -26.39 -19.47 22.64
N GLY A 478 -25.32 -19.75 23.39
CA GLY A 478 -24.20 -18.80 23.53
C GLY A 478 -23.42 -18.64 22.21
N SER A 479 -22.69 -17.53 22.07
CA SER A 479 -21.82 -17.31 20.91
C SER A 479 -20.51 -18.09 21.06
N VAL A 480 -19.95 -18.55 19.94
CA VAL A 480 -18.59 -19.08 19.83
C VAL A 480 -17.76 -18.21 18.88
N THR A 481 -16.44 -18.30 18.96
CA THR A 481 -15.52 -17.46 18.17
C THR A 481 -14.82 -18.26 17.07
N PHE A 482 -14.67 -17.64 15.90
CA PHE A 482 -13.82 -18.17 14.83
C PHE A 482 -12.33 -17.93 15.13
N GLY A 483 -11.46 -18.74 14.53
CA GLY A 483 -10.02 -18.51 14.54
C GLY A 483 -9.64 -17.44 13.53
N VAL A 484 -9.24 -16.26 14.00
CA VAL A 484 -8.95 -15.10 13.16
C VAL A 484 -7.59 -15.26 12.47
N PRO A 485 -7.51 -15.17 11.13
CA PRO A 485 -6.23 -15.21 10.44
C PRO A 485 -5.47 -13.90 10.59
N SER A 486 -4.17 -13.93 10.32
CA SER A 486 -3.32 -12.73 10.29
C SER A 486 -2.55 -12.66 9.00
N ALA A 487 -2.33 -11.44 8.52
CA ALA A 487 -1.59 -11.17 7.31
C ALA A 487 -0.63 -10.01 7.51
N LYS A 488 0.37 -9.93 6.65
CA LYS A 488 1.40 -8.88 6.69
C LYS A 488 1.75 -8.44 5.26
N ALA A 489 2.53 -7.37 5.16
CA ALA A 489 3.10 -6.93 3.90
C ALA A 489 4.58 -6.64 4.06
N SER A 490 5.35 -6.83 2.99
CA SER A 490 6.78 -6.54 3.01
C SER A 490 7.08 -5.06 2.83
N GLY A 491 8.20 -4.62 3.40
CA GLY A 491 8.75 -3.29 3.18
C GLY A 491 9.75 -3.31 2.03
N THR A 492 10.22 -2.13 1.64
CA THR A 492 11.32 -2.00 0.69
C THR A 492 12.50 -1.26 1.31
N LYS A 493 13.62 -1.23 0.60
CA LYS A 493 14.83 -0.50 0.97
C LYS A 493 15.15 0.49 -0.13
N PHE A 494 15.34 1.76 0.23
CA PHE A 494 15.71 2.84 -0.69
C PHE A 494 17.18 3.22 -0.46
N GLN A 495 18.04 3.03 -1.46
CA GLN A 495 19.47 3.32 -1.34
C GLN A 495 19.74 4.78 -1.73
N VAL A 496 20.43 5.52 -0.89
CA VAL A 496 20.94 6.85 -1.26
C VAL A 496 22.44 6.90 -1.08
N THR A 497 23.13 7.36 -2.11
CA THR A 497 24.57 7.63 -2.11
C THR A 497 24.78 9.13 -2.33
N LYS A 498 25.74 9.71 -1.62
CA LYS A 498 26.08 11.13 -1.72
C LYS A 498 27.50 11.30 -2.25
N GLN A 499 27.63 12.10 -3.30
CA GLN A 499 28.90 12.49 -3.90
C GLN A 499 29.19 13.97 -3.64
N TRP A 500 30.43 14.27 -3.27
CA TRP A 500 30.94 15.63 -3.04
C TRP A 500 31.98 15.96 -4.11
N ILE A 501 31.81 17.10 -4.78
CA ILE A 501 32.79 17.69 -5.71
C ILE A 501 33.12 19.08 -5.15
N ASP A 502 34.11 19.15 -4.26
CA ASP A 502 34.31 20.29 -3.35
C ASP A 502 35.79 20.63 -3.11
N ASP A 503 36.61 20.41 -4.14
CA ASP A 503 38.06 20.67 -4.08
C ASP A 503 38.42 22.17 -3.98
N ILE A 504 37.44 23.07 -4.10
CA ILE A 504 37.64 24.52 -3.96
C ILE A 504 37.76 24.89 -2.47
N ASP A 505 36.76 24.51 -1.65
CA ASP A 505 36.78 24.72 -0.21
C ASP A 505 36.06 23.57 0.52
N ARG A 506 36.83 22.52 0.83
CA ARG A 506 36.34 21.35 1.57
C ARG A 506 35.82 21.68 2.98
N THR A 507 36.17 22.83 3.55
CA THR A 507 35.71 23.21 4.89
C THR A 507 34.22 23.55 4.94
N LYS A 508 33.58 23.72 3.78
CA LYS A 508 32.13 23.93 3.65
C LYS A 508 31.30 22.65 3.72
N ARG A 509 31.94 21.48 3.67
CA ARG A 509 31.23 20.20 3.73
C ARG A 509 30.65 20.00 5.14
N PRO A 510 29.32 19.83 5.29
CA PRO A 510 28.72 19.54 6.59
C PRO A 510 28.97 18.08 7.00
N ASP A 511 28.83 17.78 8.30
CA ASP A 511 28.92 16.41 8.81
C ASP A 511 27.65 15.57 8.51
N GLN A 512 26.54 16.24 8.17
CA GLN A 512 25.25 15.64 7.88
C GLN A 512 24.43 16.49 6.91
N ILE A 513 23.54 15.84 6.16
CA ILE A 513 22.52 16.49 5.34
C ILE A 513 21.15 15.89 5.62
N GLN A 514 20.12 16.68 5.33
CA GLN A 514 18.73 16.22 5.28
C GLN A 514 18.27 16.19 3.83
N LEU A 515 17.49 15.16 3.50
CA LEU A 515 16.91 14.98 2.18
C LEU A 515 15.42 14.69 2.31
N GLU A 516 14.64 15.20 1.37
CA GLU A 516 13.22 14.93 1.26
C GLU A 516 13.02 13.70 0.37
N ILE A 517 12.42 12.66 0.94
CA ILE A 517 12.06 11.40 0.27
C ILE A 517 10.60 11.49 -0.15
N GLY A 518 10.35 11.23 -1.43
CA GLY A 518 9.02 11.00 -2.00
C GLY A 518 8.87 9.56 -2.48
N ARG A 519 7.65 9.23 -2.90
CA ARG A 519 7.35 7.94 -3.54
C ARG A 519 6.43 8.11 -4.74
N LYS A 520 6.68 7.34 -5.79
CA LYS A 520 5.85 7.21 -6.98
C LYS A 520 5.06 5.91 -6.98
N VAL A 521 3.93 5.93 -7.67
CA VAL A 521 3.15 4.75 -8.05
C VAL A 521 2.83 4.87 -9.53
N ALA A 522 3.13 3.85 -10.33
CA ALA A 522 2.94 3.87 -11.79
C ALA A 522 3.48 5.17 -12.45
N ASP A 523 4.73 5.51 -12.10
CA ASP A 523 5.46 6.71 -12.54
C ASP A 523 4.86 8.07 -12.13
N GLN A 524 3.78 8.10 -11.36
CA GLN A 524 3.18 9.32 -10.83
C GLN A 524 3.66 9.59 -9.41
N LEU A 525 4.13 10.80 -9.14
CA LEU A 525 4.54 11.22 -7.80
C LEU A 525 3.31 11.40 -6.91
N THR A 526 3.35 10.79 -5.71
CA THR A 526 2.29 10.95 -4.70
C THR A 526 2.55 12.18 -3.83
N ASP A 527 1.60 12.56 -2.97
CA ASP A 527 1.78 13.65 -1.99
C ASP A 527 2.56 13.22 -0.72
N TRP A 528 2.89 11.94 -0.59
CA TRP A 528 3.61 11.43 0.58
C TRP A 528 5.04 11.97 0.63
N ARG A 529 5.48 12.43 1.80
CA ARG A 529 6.81 12.97 2.07
C ARG A 529 7.37 12.44 3.38
N ALA A 530 8.66 12.18 3.40
CA ALA A 530 9.41 11.91 4.63
C ALA A 530 10.83 12.49 4.55
N ILE A 531 11.44 12.76 5.69
CA ILE A 531 12.81 13.24 5.78
C ILE A 531 13.75 12.06 6.03
N GLY A 532 14.79 11.97 5.20
CA GLY A 532 15.96 11.12 5.41
C GLY A 532 17.15 11.95 5.89
N GLN A 533 18.05 11.30 6.63
CA GLN A 533 19.30 11.90 7.10
C GLN A 533 20.46 11.01 6.73
N LEU A 534 21.48 11.62 6.14
CA LEU A 534 22.71 10.99 5.71
C LEU A 534 23.91 11.71 6.34
N THR A 535 24.87 10.97 6.85
CA THR A 535 25.99 11.53 7.61
C THR A 535 27.34 11.09 7.06
N ALA A 536 28.40 11.81 7.45
CA ALA A 536 29.77 11.40 7.15
C ALA A 536 30.14 10.05 7.80
N ALA A 537 29.57 9.73 8.97
CA ALA A 537 29.76 8.45 9.66
C ALA A 537 29.14 7.26 8.88
N ASP A 538 28.10 7.52 8.08
CA ASP A 538 27.52 6.54 7.15
C ASP A 538 28.37 6.39 5.86
N ASN A 539 29.58 6.97 5.80
CA ASN A 539 30.38 7.11 4.58
C ASN A 539 29.57 7.68 3.41
N TRP A 540 28.61 8.57 3.69
CA TRP A 540 27.75 9.18 2.68
C TRP A 540 26.94 8.16 1.85
N GLN A 541 26.63 6.99 2.42
CA GLN A 541 25.77 5.99 1.81
C GLN A 541 24.84 5.32 2.83
N LYS A 542 23.54 5.20 2.52
CA LYS A 542 22.57 4.60 3.45
C LYS A 542 21.42 3.88 2.74
N MET A 543 20.99 2.78 3.34
CA MET A 543 19.78 2.04 2.96
C MET A 543 18.63 2.46 3.88
N PHE A 544 17.71 3.29 3.39
CA PHE A 544 16.53 3.71 4.13
C PHE A 544 15.46 2.61 4.11
N THR A 545 15.01 2.20 5.29
CA THR A 545 13.79 1.42 5.50
C THR A 545 12.71 2.24 6.20
N LYS A 546 13.08 3.42 6.71
CA LYS A 546 12.22 4.41 7.35
C LYS A 546 12.62 5.82 6.95
N GLY A 547 11.65 6.73 7.01
CA GLY A 547 11.87 8.18 7.03
C GLY A 547 11.24 8.81 8.27
N LEU A 548 11.33 10.13 8.38
CA LEU A 548 10.69 10.93 9.41
C LEU A 548 9.59 11.80 8.83
N GLN A 549 8.37 11.70 9.34
CA GLN A 549 7.24 12.55 8.97
C GLN A 549 6.69 13.20 10.24
N ASP A 550 6.66 14.54 10.29
CA ASP A 550 6.32 15.34 11.48
C ASP A 550 7.02 14.89 12.77
N GLY A 551 8.31 14.54 12.67
CA GLY A 551 9.11 14.06 13.81
C GLY A 551 8.86 12.61 14.22
N GLN A 552 7.95 11.88 13.56
CA GLN A 552 7.71 10.46 13.82
C GLN A 552 8.30 9.57 12.74
N SER A 553 8.78 8.39 13.13
CA SER A 553 9.34 7.43 12.19
C SER A 553 8.24 6.71 11.43
N VAL A 554 8.30 6.78 10.10
CA VAL A 554 7.38 6.10 9.19
C VAL A 554 8.15 5.09 8.34
N TRP A 555 7.59 3.90 8.15
CA TRP A 555 8.21 2.85 7.35
C TRP A 555 8.05 3.09 5.85
N LEU A 556 8.87 2.41 5.05
CA LEU A 556 8.77 2.37 3.58
C LEU A 556 8.13 1.03 3.15
N PRO A 557 6.81 0.97 2.91
CA PRO A 557 6.16 -0.20 2.32
C PRO A 557 6.67 -0.49 0.91
N ALA A 558 6.57 -1.75 0.48
CA ALA A 558 6.90 -2.14 -0.89
C ALA A 558 5.83 -1.77 -1.91
N TYR A 559 4.56 -1.66 -1.50
CA TYR A 559 3.42 -1.38 -2.37
C TYR A 559 2.33 -0.58 -1.65
N ASN A 560 1.48 0.09 -2.42
CA ASN A 560 0.35 0.91 -1.96
C ASN A 560 -0.86 0.05 -1.54
N ASN A 561 -1.94 0.68 -1.10
CA ASN A 561 -3.13 -0.04 -0.62
C ASN A 561 -3.79 -0.92 -1.71
N GLN A 562 -3.54 -0.62 -2.99
CA GLN A 562 -4.02 -1.38 -4.16
C GLN A 562 -3.04 -2.46 -4.64
N GLY A 563 -1.89 -2.63 -3.97
CA GLY A 563 -0.89 -3.65 -4.33
C GLY A 563 0.09 -3.23 -5.43
N GLN A 564 0.11 -1.96 -5.82
CA GLN A 564 1.04 -1.40 -6.80
C GLN A 564 2.36 -1.00 -6.12
N THR A 565 3.49 -1.36 -6.73
CA THR A 565 4.82 -1.11 -6.18
C THR A 565 5.13 0.37 -6.01
N PHE A 566 5.75 0.73 -4.89
CA PHE A 566 6.31 2.06 -4.66
C PHE A 566 7.74 2.17 -5.23
N ASP A 567 8.02 3.28 -5.91
CA ASP A 567 9.36 3.71 -6.29
C ASP A 567 9.74 4.98 -5.51
N TYR A 568 10.73 4.89 -4.62
CA TYR A 568 11.15 5.99 -3.76
C TYR A 568 12.21 6.85 -4.44
N GLN A 569 12.15 8.15 -4.17
CA GLN A 569 12.95 9.16 -4.86
C GLN A 569 13.41 10.21 -3.85
N VAL A 570 14.61 10.76 -4.02
CA VAL A 570 14.98 12.03 -3.38
C VAL A 570 14.34 13.16 -4.19
N LEU A 571 13.48 13.96 -3.58
CA LEU A 571 12.79 15.07 -4.23
C LEU A 571 13.56 16.38 -4.09
N ASN A 572 14.17 16.58 -2.92
CA ASN A 572 14.89 17.81 -2.62
C ASN A 572 16.03 17.51 -1.64
N GLU A 573 17.17 18.13 -1.90
CA GLU A 573 18.30 18.25 -0.98
C GLU A 573 18.95 19.59 -1.28
N GLN A 574 19.22 20.37 -0.25
CA GLN A 574 19.87 21.67 -0.38
C GLN A 574 20.98 21.77 0.65
N THR A 575 22.21 21.91 0.17
CA THR A 575 23.36 22.25 1.00
C THR A 575 23.89 23.62 0.58
N ALA A 576 24.00 24.55 1.52
CA ALA A 576 24.53 25.88 1.27
C ALA A 576 25.97 25.83 0.69
N SER A 577 26.28 26.70 -0.27
CA SER A 577 27.56 26.75 -1.01
C SER A 577 27.76 25.66 -2.09
N TYR A 578 26.72 24.86 -2.37
CA TYR A 578 26.74 23.83 -3.40
C TYR A 578 25.57 23.99 -4.36
N VAL A 579 25.77 23.52 -5.58
CA VAL A 579 24.68 23.20 -6.51
C VAL A 579 24.43 21.69 -6.41
N THR A 580 23.18 21.33 -6.11
CA THR A 580 22.77 19.93 -5.95
C THR A 580 22.15 19.40 -7.24
N LYS A 581 22.58 18.21 -7.66
CA LYS A 581 21.96 17.39 -8.69
C LYS A 581 21.56 16.04 -8.10
N VAL A 582 20.39 15.53 -8.44
CA VAL A 582 19.93 14.21 -8.02
C VAL A 582 19.72 13.34 -9.24
N GLU A 583 20.25 12.12 -9.20
CA GLU A 583 20.08 11.10 -10.23
C GLU A 583 19.40 9.88 -9.60
N HIS A 584 18.42 9.30 -10.29
CA HIS A 584 17.63 8.17 -9.79
C HIS A 584 17.76 6.96 -10.71
N GLN A 585 17.88 5.78 -10.10
CA GLN A 585 17.88 4.49 -10.80
C GLN A 585 17.35 3.40 -9.87
N ASP A 586 16.28 2.70 -10.26
CA ASP A 586 15.79 1.48 -9.61
C ASP A 586 15.73 1.51 -8.06
N ASN A 587 14.93 2.41 -7.49
CA ASN A 587 14.83 2.63 -6.03
C ASN A 587 16.18 2.97 -5.36
N GLN A 588 17.07 3.61 -6.12
CA GLN A 588 18.32 4.20 -5.65
C GLN A 588 18.42 5.64 -6.13
N ALA A 589 19.13 6.46 -5.36
CA ALA A 589 19.43 7.83 -5.73
C ALA A 589 20.90 8.18 -5.45
N THR A 590 21.50 8.95 -6.37
CA THR A 590 22.80 9.58 -6.18
C THR A 590 22.60 11.09 -6.08
N VAL A 591 22.92 11.67 -4.92
CA VAL A 591 22.86 13.11 -4.69
C VAL A 591 24.27 13.69 -4.85
N ILE A 592 24.46 14.60 -5.79
CA ILE A 592 25.76 15.16 -6.17
C ILE A 592 25.78 16.64 -5.79
N ASN A 593 26.67 17.04 -4.87
CA ASN A 593 26.83 18.44 -4.46
C ASN A 593 28.15 18.91 -5.00
N CYS A 594 28.10 19.91 -5.86
CA CYS A 594 29.24 20.44 -6.57
C CYS A 594 29.45 21.92 -6.21
N GLN A 595 30.68 22.28 -5.84
CA GLN A 595 31.12 23.65 -5.66
C GLN A 595 31.51 24.26 -7.00
N TYR A 596 31.20 25.53 -7.18
CA TYR A 596 31.48 26.28 -8.40
C TYR A 596 32.41 27.45 -8.10
N GLY A 597 33.43 27.64 -8.94
CA GLY A 597 34.50 28.60 -8.66
C GLY A 597 34.81 29.54 -9.82
N LEU A 598 35.24 30.75 -9.48
CA LEU A 598 35.82 31.74 -10.38
C LEU A 598 37.33 31.85 -10.13
N LEU A 599 38.12 31.48 -11.13
CA LEU A 599 39.55 31.76 -11.21
C LEU A 599 39.75 33.05 -12.01
N ILE A 600 40.54 33.98 -11.51
CA ILE A 600 40.92 35.17 -12.28
C ILE A 600 42.41 35.12 -12.58
N ASN A 601 42.76 35.05 -13.86
CA ASN A 601 44.14 35.03 -14.33
C ASN A 601 44.48 36.36 -15.01
N LYS A 602 45.45 37.04 -14.42
CA LYS A 602 46.00 38.27 -14.98
C LYS A 602 47.15 37.99 -15.93
N VAL A 603 47.13 38.59 -17.12
CA VAL A 603 48.22 38.50 -18.10
C VAL A 603 48.69 39.88 -18.54
N VAL A 604 49.93 39.94 -19.04
CA VAL A 604 50.48 41.12 -19.72
C VAL A 604 49.83 41.24 -21.09
N GLU A 605 49.34 42.42 -21.44
CA GLU A 605 48.78 42.70 -22.78
C GLU A 605 49.76 42.33 -23.90
N GLY A 606 49.24 41.65 -24.94
CA GLY A 606 50.03 41.18 -26.08
C GLY A 606 50.92 39.96 -25.80
N THR A 607 50.80 39.31 -24.63
CA THR A 607 51.55 38.08 -24.30
C THR A 607 50.69 37.06 -23.55
N THR A 608 51.22 35.86 -23.33
CA THR A 608 50.62 34.82 -22.47
C THR A 608 51.21 34.81 -21.04
N SER A 609 52.07 35.78 -20.71
CA SER A 609 52.81 35.80 -19.44
C SER A 609 51.90 36.24 -18.27
N PRO A 610 51.81 35.44 -17.19
CA PRO A 610 50.97 35.79 -16.05
C PRO A 610 51.57 36.90 -15.20
N VAL A 611 50.71 37.71 -14.60
CA VAL A 611 51.07 38.80 -13.68
C VAL A 611 50.42 38.56 -12.31
N LYS A 612 51.17 38.84 -11.24
CA LYS A 612 50.71 38.67 -9.85
C LYS A 612 50.41 40.03 -9.21
N GLY A 613 49.58 40.02 -8.17
CA GLY A 613 49.30 41.20 -7.36
C GLY A 613 48.12 42.06 -7.82
N ALA A 614 47.45 41.70 -8.93
CA ALA A 614 46.14 42.28 -9.23
C ALA A 614 45.08 41.81 -8.22
N LYS A 615 44.15 42.69 -7.88
CA LYS A 615 42.96 42.37 -7.09
C LYS A 615 41.70 42.78 -7.85
N PHE A 616 40.68 41.95 -7.71
CA PHE A 616 39.38 42.14 -8.34
C PHE A 616 38.30 42.18 -7.29
N THR A 617 37.37 43.10 -7.43
CA THR A 617 36.12 43.08 -6.69
C THR A 617 35.09 42.28 -7.47
N VAL A 618 34.57 41.22 -6.85
CA VAL A 618 33.49 40.39 -7.40
C VAL A 618 32.25 40.63 -6.55
N SER A 619 31.26 41.31 -7.12
CA SER A 619 30.03 41.70 -6.41
C SER A 619 28.84 40.99 -7.01
N SER A 620 28.02 40.34 -6.18
CA SER A 620 26.72 39.86 -6.62
C SER A 620 25.77 41.05 -6.85
N LYS A 621 24.88 40.92 -7.83
CA LYS A 621 23.94 41.98 -8.23
C LYS A 621 22.93 42.35 -7.15
N ASP A 622 22.61 41.40 -6.26
CA ASP A 622 21.78 41.61 -5.08
C ASP A 622 22.52 42.34 -3.94
N GLY A 623 23.84 42.56 -4.07
CA GLY A 623 24.68 43.22 -3.08
C GLY A 623 25.00 42.38 -1.84
N HIS A 624 24.56 41.12 -1.77
CA HIS A 624 24.77 40.26 -0.60
C HIS A 624 26.18 39.67 -0.51
N GLN A 625 26.88 39.52 -1.64
CA GLN A 625 28.22 38.95 -1.71
C GLN A 625 29.17 39.94 -2.37
N VAL A 626 30.26 40.28 -1.66
CA VAL A 626 31.36 41.08 -2.20
C VAL A 626 32.67 40.40 -1.81
N PHE A 627 33.41 39.95 -2.80
CA PHE A 627 34.70 39.29 -2.63
C PHE A 627 35.83 40.15 -3.20
N THR A 628 37.00 40.07 -2.57
CA THR A 628 38.25 40.57 -3.14
C THR A 628 39.08 39.36 -3.56
N VAL A 629 39.24 39.16 -4.87
CA VAL A 629 39.93 37.99 -5.46
C VAL A 629 41.28 38.43 -6.00
N GLU A 630 42.36 37.79 -5.54
CA GLU A 630 43.70 38.04 -6.09
C GLU A 630 43.95 37.17 -7.32
N SER A 631 44.74 37.68 -8.27
CA SER A 631 45.11 36.93 -9.49
C SER A 631 45.72 35.55 -9.14
N GLY A 632 45.20 34.51 -9.79
CA GLY A 632 45.58 33.11 -9.60
C GLY A 632 44.85 32.40 -8.45
N GLN A 633 43.98 33.09 -7.69
CA GLN A 633 43.13 32.45 -6.69
C GLN A 633 41.77 32.05 -7.28
N CYS A 634 41.27 30.90 -6.85
CA CYS A 634 39.92 30.43 -7.16
C CYS A 634 38.97 30.83 -6.04
N GLN A 635 37.94 31.62 -6.37
CA GLN A 635 36.91 32.07 -5.45
C GLN A 635 35.66 31.21 -5.59
N LEU A 636 35.19 30.61 -4.49
CA LEU A 636 33.92 29.91 -4.44
C LEU A 636 32.76 30.89 -4.68
N LEU A 637 31.84 30.52 -5.57
CA LEU A 637 30.62 31.26 -5.88
C LEU A 637 29.37 30.38 -5.67
N THR A 638 28.26 31.03 -5.37
CA THR A 638 26.92 30.42 -5.34
C THR A 638 26.13 30.82 -6.58
N PRO A 639 25.01 30.16 -6.92
CA PRO A 639 24.16 30.64 -8.01
C PRO A 639 23.76 32.11 -7.84
N GLY A 640 23.88 32.89 -8.92
CA GLY A 640 23.64 34.33 -8.90
C GLY A 640 24.29 35.06 -10.08
N ASP A 641 23.97 36.36 -10.19
CA ASP A 641 24.56 37.29 -11.15
C ASP A 641 25.69 38.08 -10.49
N TYR A 642 26.85 38.13 -11.13
CA TYR A 642 28.07 38.76 -10.62
C TYR A 642 28.60 39.82 -11.58
N THR A 643 29.16 40.87 -10.99
CA THR A 643 29.98 41.87 -11.68
C THR A 643 31.40 41.78 -11.14
N ILE A 644 32.37 41.68 -12.05
CA ILE A 644 33.80 41.56 -11.74
C ILE A 644 34.50 42.80 -12.28
N GLN A 645 35.26 43.47 -11.43
CA GLN A 645 36.01 44.68 -11.78
C GLN A 645 37.40 44.65 -11.15
N GLU A 646 38.44 45.07 -11.88
CA GLU A 646 39.76 45.27 -11.29
C GLU A 646 39.70 46.43 -10.28
N SER A 647 40.00 46.14 -9.02
CA SER A 647 40.06 47.13 -7.95
C SER A 647 41.48 47.58 -7.64
N GLN A 648 42.47 46.75 -8.01
CA GLN A 648 43.88 47.07 -7.90
C GLN A 648 44.66 46.45 -9.06
N ALA A 649 45.30 47.30 -9.87
CA ALA A 649 46.23 46.86 -10.90
C ALA A 649 47.51 46.27 -10.29
N PRO A 650 48.20 45.34 -10.99
CA PRO A 650 49.54 44.93 -10.59
C PRO A 650 50.54 46.09 -10.52
N LEU A 651 51.56 45.94 -9.68
CA LEU A 651 52.64 46.93 -9.57
C LEU A 651 53.29 47.19 -10.94
N GLY A 652 53.27 48.46 -11.37
CA GLY A 652 53.84 48.91 -12.65
C GLY A 652 52.95 48.76 -13.89
N PHE A 653 51.68 48.40 -13.72
CA PHE A 653 50.69 48.27 -14.80
C PHE A 653 49.59 49.34 -14.68
N LYS A 654 48.99 49.71 -15.82
CA LYS A 654 47.84 50.61 -15.84
C LYS A 654 46.62 49.89 -15.25
N ALA A 655 45.81 50.60 -14.48
CA ALA A 655 44.53 50.08 -14.02
C ALA A 655 43.52 50.08 -15.16
N ASP A 656 42.69 49.04 -15.21
CA ASP A 656 41.58 48.94 -16.14
C ASP A 656 40.26 48.74 -15.39
N SER A 657 39.38 49.73 -15.48
CA SER A 657 38.09 49.70 -14.80
C SER A 657 37.01 48.91 -15.54
N ALA A 658 37.33 48.18 -16.61
CA ALA A 658 36.38 47.34 -17.35
C ALA A 658 35.67 46.35 -16.42
N THR A 659 34.35 46.25 -16.59
CA THR A 659 33.48 45.37 -15.82
C THR A 659 33.07 44.17 -16.66
N PHE A 660 33.11 42.98 -16.05
CA PHE A 660 32.67 41.72 -16.66
C PHE A 660 31.44 41.19 -15.93
N HIS A 661 30.48 40.66 -16.68
CA HIS A 661 29.28 40.07 -16.14
C HIS A 661 29.34 38.54 -16.22
N LEU A 662 29.06 37.88 -15.11
CA LEU A 662 29.08 36.42 -15.00
C LEU A 662 27.83 35.96 -14.25
N THR A 663 27.12 34.99 -14.79
CA THR A 663 25.99 34.34 -14.10
C THR A 663 26.33 32.88 -13.85
N LEU A 664 26.11 32.43 -12.62
CA LEU A 664 26.01 31.01 -12.27
C LEU A 664 24.53 30.67 -12.10
N THR A 665 23.98 29.83 -12.97
CA THR A 665 22.58 29.41 -12.87
C THR A 665 22.36 28.42 -11.73
N SER A 666 21.12 28.24 -11.30
CA SER A 666 20.76 27.29 -10.23
C SER A 666 21.03 25.83 -10.59
N ASP A 667 21.11 25.49 -11.88
CA ASP A 667 21.48 24.16 -12.39
C ASP A 667 22.99 24.03 -12.68
N GLY A 668 23.80 25.06 -12.39
CA GLY A 668 25.26 24.99 -12.48
C GLY A 668 25.84 25.30 -13.86
N GLN A 669 25.19 26.16 -14.64
CA GLN A 669 25.72 26.66 -15.92
C GLN A 669 26.35 28.04 -15.74
N TRP A 670 27.46 28.27 -16.46
CA TRP A 670 28.13 29.57 -16.51
C TRP A 670 27.69 30.35 -17.75
N LEU A 671 27.25 31.60 -17.54
CA LEU A 671 26.90 32.52 -18.62
C LEU A 671 27.72 33.81 -18.52
N SER A 672 28.11 34.38 -19.66
CA SER A 672 28.60 35.75 -19.79
C SER A 672 27.61 36.53 -20.64
N ASP A 673 27.08 37.64 -20.14
CA ASP A 673 26.11 38.47 -20.88
C ASP A 673 24.93 37.67 -21.48
N GLY A 674 24.48 36.65 -20.74
CA GLY A 674 23.39 35.75 -21.14
C GLY A 674 23.77 34.62 -22.10
N GLN A 675 25.03 34.53 -22.53
CA GLN A 675 25.52 33.45 -23.40
C GLN A 675 26.30 32.40 -22.62
N ALA A 676 26.07 31.13 -22.92
CA ALA A 676 26.75 30.02 -22.24
C ALA A 676 28.25 30.01 -22.55
N ILE A 677 29.06 29.86 -21.50
CA ILE A 677 30.51 29.74 -21.60
C ILE A 677 30.86 28.26 -21.83
N SER A 678 31.29 27.93 -23.04
CA SER A 678 31.74 26.56 -23.39
C SER A 678 33.22 26.48 -23.75
N ALA A 679 33.87 27.61 -24.03
CA ALA A 679 35.28 27.66 -24.39
C ALA A 679 36.14 27.07 -23.26
N THR A 680 37.05 26.14 -23.55
CA THR A 680 37.86 25.45 -22.53
C THR A 680 39.31 25.93 -22.49
N THR A 681 39.62 26.98 -23.25
CA THR A 681 40.88 27.70 -23.29
C THR A 681 40.59 29.18 -23.55
N PRO A 682 41.39 30.10 -23.01
CA PRO A 682 41.27 31.53 -23.33
C PRO A 682 41.40 31.79 -24.83
N GLU A 683 40.69 32.81 -25.33
CA GLU A 683 40.76 33.18 -26.74
C GLU A 683 42.11 33.87 -27.05
N PRO A 684 42.85 33.44 -28.09
CA PRO A 684 44.11 34.09 -28.49
C PRO A 684 43.92 35.50 -29.06
N ASP A 685 44.94 36.35 -28.89
CA ASP A 685 45.06 37.67 -29.50
C ASP A 685 46.49 37.91 -30.02
N GLY A 686 46.78 37.41 -31.22
CA GLY A 686 48.16 37.36 -31.75
C GLY A 686 49.06 36.50 -30.85
N ASP A 687 50.13 37.09 -30.31
CA ASP A 687 51.02 36.45 -29.33
C ASP A 687 50.46 36.48 -27.89
N GLY A 688 49.31 37.12 -27.67
CA GLY A 688 48.64 37.31 -26.39
C GLY A 688 47.30 36.60 -26.23
N LEU A 689 46.54 37.00 -25.21
CA LEU A 689 45.21 36.50 -24.90
C LEU A 689 44.20 37.65 -24.80
N LYS A 690 42.98 37.42 -25.31
CA LYS A 690 41.86 38.35 -25.14
C LYS A 690 41.31 38.28 -23.72
N ASP A 691 40.71 39.40 -23.32
CA ASP A 691 39.85 39.42 -22.15
C ASP A 691 38.61 38.56 -22.38
N GLY A 692 38.26 37.72 -21.40
CA GLY A 692 37.05 36.91 -21.50
C GLY A 692 37.06 35.66 -20.63
N PHE A 693 35.95 34.95 -20.68
CA PHE A 693 35.71 33.75 -19.88
C PHE A 693 36.00 32.46 -20.64
N SER A 694 36.52 31.47 -19.92
CA SER A 694 36.68 30.09 -20.38
C SER A 694 36.54 29.13 -19.20
N ILE A 695 36.40 27.84 -19.44
CA ILE A 695 36.33 26.81 -18.41
C ILE A 695 37.73 26.33 -18.05
N ALA A 696 38.07 26.38 -16.76
CA ALA A 696 39.35 25.92 -16.23
C ALA A 696 39.35 24.41 -15.97
N LYS A 697 39.53 23.61 -17.03
CA LYS A 697 39.52 22.13 -16.94
C LYS A 697 40.49 21.54 -15.92
N THR A 698 41.65 22.16 -15.70
CA THR A 698 42.66 21.67 -14.76
C THR A 698 42.24 21.76 -13.29
N LEU A 699 41.26 22.61 -12.96
CA LEU A 699 40.71 22.76 -11.61
C LEU A 699 39.28 22.23 -11.52
N SER A 700 38.71 21.75 -12.63
CA SER A 700 37.35 21.26 -12.69
C SER A 700 37.26 19.75 -12.52
N HIS A 701 36.39 19.30 -11.61
CA HIS A 701 36.37 17.93 -11.11
C HIS A 701 34.96 17.29 -11.14
N ASN A 702 34.00 17.90 -11.83
CA ASN A 702 32.70 17.26 -12.08
C ASN A 702 32.74 16.36 -13.34
N ALA A 703 31.70 15.55 -13.55
CA ALA A 703 31.62 14.64 -14.69
C ALA A 703 31.75 15.33 -16.06
N SER A 704 31.37 16.61 -16.16
CA SER A 704 31.48 17.42 -17.38
C SER A 704 32.76 18.27 -17.44
N GLN A 705 33.54 18.32 -16.36
CA GLN A 705 34.65 19.25 -16.12
C GLN A 705 34.32 20.73 -16.40
N THR A 706 33.18 21.22 -15.88
CA THR A 706 32.70 22.62 -16.08
C THR A 706 32.55 23.48 -14.82
N ASN A 707 32.82 22.97 -13.62
CA ASN A 707 32.49 23.69 -12.38
C ASN A 707 33.41 24.89 -12.04
N VAL A 708 34.52 25.09 -12.75
CA VAL A 708 35.39 26.26 -12.54
C VAL A 708 35.46 27.09 -13.82
N VAL A 709 35.04 28.35 -13.72
CA VAL A 709 35.19 29.35 -14.79
C VAL A 709 36.43 30.19 -14.53
N GLN A 710 37.15 30.52 -15.60
CA GLN A 710 38.32 31.38 -15.60
C GLN A 710 38.01 32.67 -16.34
N LEU A 711 38.23 33.81 -15.68
CA LEU A 711 38.40 35.11 -16.34
C LEU A 711 39.88 35.30 -16.68
N THR A 712 40.19 35.51 -17.94
CA THR A 712 41.49 36.03 -18.37
C THR A 712 41.36 37.54 -18.51
N LYS A 713 42.25 38.30 -17.86
CA LYS A 713 42.30 39.76 -17.94
C LYS A 713 43.71 40.26 -18.29
N ASN A 714 43.85 41.01 -19.37
CA ASN A 714 45.08 41.68 -19.80
C ASN A 714 45.23 43.06 -19.12
N ASN A 715 46.46 43.51 -18.87
CA ASN A 715 46.76 44.90 -18.47
C ASN A 715 47.98 45.36 -19.26
N GLN A 716 47.93 46.62 -19.64
CA GLN A 716 49.06 47.31 -20.24
C GLN A 716 50.09 47.68 -19.18
N VAL A 717 51.38 47.44 -19.47
CA VAL A 717 52.47 47.97 -18.65
C VAL A 717 52.49 49.50 -18.71
N LYS A 718 52.72 50.18 -17.58
CA LYS A 718 52.93 51.63 -17.61
C LYS A 718 54.22 51.94 -18.39
N PRO A 719 54.27 53.06 -19.14
CA PRO A 719 55.51 53.50 -19.75
C PRO A 719 56.59 53.76 -18.68
N PHE A 720 57.85 53.88 -19.10
CA PHE A 720 58.97 54.16 -18.19
C PHE A 720 59.51 55.58 -18.40
N THR A 721 59.85 56.23 -17.30
CA THR A 721 60.70 57.42 -17.26
C THR A 721 62.13 57.01 -16.93
N LEU A 722 63.08 57.33 -17.82
CA LEU A 722 64.52 57.15 -17.60
C LEU A 722 65.11 58.43 -17.00
N LEU A 723 65.60 58.34 -15.76
CA LEU A 723 66.40 59.36 -15.08
C LEU A 723 67.88 59.02 -15.20
N VAL A 724 68.62 59.83 -15.94
CA VAL A 724 70.07 59.72 -16.09
C VAL A 724 70.76 60.68 -15.13
N LYS A 725 71.51 60.16 -14.15
CA LYS A 725 72.33 60.96 -13.23
C LYS A 725 73.76 60.99 -13.72
N LYS A 726 74.26 62.17 -14.06
CA LYS A 726 75.63 62.35 -14.54
C LYS A 726 76.57 62.55 -13.35
N THR A 727 77.58 61.69 -13.24
CA THR A 727 78.52 61.72 -12.12
C THR A 727 79.97 61.63 -12.57
N ASP A 728 80.88 61.95 -11.66
CA ASP A 728 82.31 61.70 -11.77
C ASP A 728 82.63 60.25 -11.41
N ALA A 729 83.42 59.58 -12.26
CA ALA A 729 83.72 58.15 -12.09
C ALA A 729 84.55 57.81 -10.84
N GLN A 730 85.24 58.77 -10.23
CA GLN A 730 86.09 58.57 -9.05
C GLN A 730 85.42 59.02 -7.75
N THR A 731 84.72 60.16 -7.79
CA THR A 731 84.12 60.78 -6.59
C THR A 731 82.62 60.54 -6.45
N SER A 732 81.95 60.05 -7.50
CA SER A 732 80.48 59.90 -7.58
C SER A 732 79.70 61.21 -7.39
N LEU A 733 80.38 62.36 -7.41
CA LEU A 733 79.74 63.67 -7.30
C LEU A 733 79.03 64.04 -8.61
N PRO A 734 77.91 64.80 -8.55
CA PRO A 734 77.19 65.26 -9.74
C PRO A 734 78.08 66.10 -10.68
N LEU A 735 77.98 65.87 -11.99
CA LEU A 735 78.75 66.59 -13.02
C LEU A 735 77.84 67.34 -13.99
N ALA A 736 78.00 68.67 -14.05
CA ALA A 736 77.28 69.55 -14.97
C ALA A 736 77.98 69.66 -16.34
N GLY A 737 77.24 70.06 -17.37
CA GLY A 737 77.77 70.33 -18.71
C GLY A 737 77.75 69.15 -19.69
N ALA A 738 77.11 68.03 -19.34
CA ALA A 738 76.86 66.93 -20.27
C ALA A 738 75.62 67.19 -21.15
N GLN A 739 75.56 66.59 -22.35
CA GLN A 739 74.34 66.50 -23.15
C GLN A 739 74.11 65.04 -23.55
N PHE A 740 72.87 64.59 -23.44
CA PHE A 740 72.48 63.22 -23.78
C PHE A 740 71.45 63.19 -24.90
N GLY A 741 71.48 62.11 -25.68
CA GLY A 741 70.42 61.73 -26.61
C GLY A 741 70.05 60.27 -26.39
N LEU A 742 68.76 59.97 -26.41
CA LEU A 742 68.23 58.62 -26.30
C LEU A 742 67.61 58.23 -27.65
N LYS A 743 68.20 57.25 -28.33
CA LYS A 743 67.73 56.78 -29.63
C LYS A 743 66.94 55.48 -29.48
N SER A 744 65.69 55.46 -29.94
CA SER A 744 64.93 54.21 -30.08
C SER A 744 65.39 53.46 -31.33
N LEU A 745 65.31 52.12 -31.34
CA LEU A 745 65.58 51.30 -32.52
C LEU A 745 64.67 51.62 -33.73
N SER A 746 63.51 52.25 -33.51
CA SER A 746 62.62 52.73 -34.58
C SER A 746 63.10 54.03 -35.28
N GLY A 747 64.16 54.68 -34.81
CA GLY A 747 64.85 55.77 -35.51
C GLY A 747 64.82 57.14 -34.83
N ASP A 748 63.84 57.42 -33.97
CA ASP A 748 63.71 58.71 -33.29
C ASP A 748 64.76 58.90 -32.20
N THR A 749 65.39 60.08 -32.18
CA THR A 749 66.34 60.50 -31.13
C THR A 749 65.67 61.52 -30.23
N LEU A 750 65.39 61.12 -28.99
CA LEU A 750 64.87 61.99 -27.95
C LEU A 750 66.03 62.78 -27.33
N ILE A 751 65.87 64.10 -27.19
CA ILE A 751 66.82 64.98 -26.50
C ILE A 751 66.08 65.55 -25.29
N PRO A 752 66.62 65.42 -24.06
CA PRO A 752 65.95 65.91 -22.86
C PRO A 752 66.01 67.44 -22.81
N ASN A 753 64.94 68.09 -22.36
CA ASN A 753 64.91 69.54 -22.21
C ASN A 753 65.57 69.97 -20.89
N THR A 754 66.87 70.29 -20.94
CA THR A 754 67.67 70.65 -19.76
C THR A 754 68.57 71.86 -20.02
N ASN A 755 68.84 72.66 -18.99
CA ASN A 755 69.83 73.74 -19.06
C ASN A 755 71.27 73.19 -18.99
N ARG A 756 72.28 74.04 -19.26
CA ARG A 756 73.70 73.61 -19.28
C ARG A 756 74.26 73.18 -17.92
N ASP A 757 73.60 73.55 -16.83
CA ASP A 757 74.02 73.24 -15.46
C ASP A 757 73.38 71.95 -14.92
N ALA A 758 72.55 71.28 -15.71
CA ALA A 758 71.87 70.05 -15.32
C ALA A 758 72.86 68.91 -15.06
N THR A 759 72.62 68.20 -13.95
CA THR A 759 73.34 66.97 -13.56
C THR A 759 72.43 65.73 -13.64
N GLU A 760 71.14 65.93 -13.91
CA GLU A 760 70.13 64.90 -14.09
C GLU A 760 69.34 65.16 -15.38
N PHE A 761 69.07 64.11 -16.15
CA PHE A 761 68.39 64.18 -17.44
C PHE A 761 67.24 63.18 -17.48
N THR A 762 66.05 63.62 -17.85
CA THR A 762 64.84 62.80 -17.81
C THR A 762 64.31 62.56 -19.23
N PHE A 763 64.04 61.29 -19.55
CA PHE A 763 63.33 60.87 -20.75
C PHE A 763 62.04 60.18 -20.32
N THR A 764 60.89 60.77 -20.63
CA THR A 764 59.58 60.26 -20.19
C THR A 764 58.94 59.37 -21.25
N HIS A 765 57.94 58.58 -20.85
CA HIS A 765 57.05 57.85 -21.75
C HIS A 765 57.74 56.80 -22.64
N LEU A 766 58.75 56.11 -22.11
CA LEU A 766 59.40 55.00 -22.81
C LEU A 766 58.50 53.75 -22.77
N MET A 767 57.92 53.40 -23.91
CA MET A 767 57.16 52.17 -24.09
C MET A 767 58.10 50.95 -24.13
N PRO A 768 57.58 49.71 -23.98
CA PRO A 768 58.37 48.50 -24.21
C PRO A 768 59.11 48.55 -25.55
N GLY A 769 60.39 48.20 -25.53
CA GLY A 769 61.31 48.35 -26.65
C GLY A 769 62.77 48.51 -26.20
N SER A 770 63.68 48.64 -27.17
CA SER A 770 65.11 48.81 -26.90
C SER A 770 65.60 50.19 -27.34
N TYR A 771 66.37 50.84 -26.46
CA TYR A 771 66.84 52.22 -26.55
C TYR A 771 68.35 52.30 -26.35
N THR A 772 69.01 53.20 -27.05
CA THR A 772 70.45 53.47 -26.89
C THR A 772 70.66 54.90 -26.39
N LEU A 773 71.11 55.05 -25.15
CA LEU A 773 71.52 56.31 -24.56
C LEU A 773 72.95 56.64 -24.97
N THR A 774 73.15 57.80 -25.57
CA THR A 774 74.47 58.30 -26.01
C THR A 774 74.75 59.66 -25.38
N GLU A 775 75.92 59.82 -24.78
CA GLU A 775 76.39 61.14 -24.37
C GLU A 775 76.85 61.90 -25.62
N LEU A 776 76.05 62.87 -26.05
CA LEU A 776 76.33 63.71 -27.22
C LEU A 776 77.43 64.72 -26.94
N GLN A 777 77.55 65.18 -25.70
CA GLN A 777 78.62 66.09 -25.27
C GLN A 777 79.05 65.74 -23.85
N ALA A 778 80.35 65.52 -23.64
CA ALA A 778 80.92 65.30 -22.31
C ALA A 778 81.14 66.64 -21.59
N PRO A 779 81.06 66.68 -20.24
CA PRO A 779 81.51 67.82 -19.45
C PRO A 779 82.94 68.25 -19.80
N LYS A 780 83.23 69.54 -19.67
CA LYS A 780 84.56 70.08 -19.98
C LYS A 780 85.62 69.40 -19.10
N GLY A 781 86.66 68.84 -19.73
CA GLY A 781 87.71 68.10 -19.04
C GLY A 781 87.37 66.64 -18.75
N TYR A 782 86.39 66.03 -19.41
CA TYR A 782 86.01 64.62 -19.20
C TYR A 782 85.95 63.84 -20.53
N PHE A 783 86.29 62.55 -20.50
CA PHE A 783 86.04 61.64 -21.63
C PHE A 783 84.54 61.37 -21.75
N ARG A 784 84.07 61.24 -23.00
CA ARG A 784 82.70 60.83 -23.29
C ARG A 784 82.45 59.41 -22.77
N ALA A 785 81.32 59.18 -22.11
CA ALA A 785 80.90 57.87 -21.68
C ALA A 785 80.59 56.94 -22.87
N GLU A 786 80.78 55.65 -22.66
CA GLU A 786 80.33 54.63 -23.61
C GLU A 786 78.79 54.64 -23.70
N PRO A 787 78.21 54.38 -24.90
CA PRO A 787 76.77 54.24 -25.05
C PRO A 787 76.20 53.14 -24.17
N VAL A 788 74.96 53.33 -23.71
CA VAL A 788 74.24 52.39 -22.84
C VAL A 788 72.97 51.92 -23.54
N VAL A 789 72.73 50.61 -23.59
CA VAL A 789 71.52 50.00 -24.16
C VAL A 789 70.54 49.69 -23.03
N ILE A 790 69.33 50.21 -23.12
CA ILE A 790 68.20 49.94 -22.22
C ILE A 790 67.15 49.15 -22.98
N THR A 791 66.78 47.97 -22.48
CA THR A 791 65.66 47.17 -23.01
C THR A 791 64.53 47.14 -21.98
N VAL A 792 63.36 47.60 -22.37
CA VAL A 792 62.11 47.53 -21.60
C VAL A 792 61.26 46.42 -22.18
N SER A 793 60.99 45.39 -21.39
CA SER A 793 60.14 44.27 -21.77
C SER A 793 58.66 44.58 -21.51
N PRO A 794 57.73 43.98 -22.29
CA PRO A 794 56.28 44.11 -22.06
C PRO A 794 55.84 43.69 -20.65
N ASP A 795 56.57 42.78 -20.00
CA ASP A 795 56.29 42.29 -18.64
C ASP A 795 56.74 43.25 -17.52
N GLY A 796 57.14 44.48 -17.86
CA GLY A 796 57.56 45.50 -16.89
C GLY A 796 58.99 45.32 -16.39
N ARG A 797 59.78 44.41 -16.98
CA ARG A 797 61.21 44.30 -16.66
C ARG A 797 62.02 45.25 -17.52
N ALA A 798 62.98 45.95 -16.92
CA ALA A 798 63.99 46.69 -17.66
C ALA A 798 65.36 46.04 -17.46
N GLN A 799 66.17 46.06 -18.51
CA GLN A 799 67.56 45.60 -18.48
C GLN A 799 68.45 46.67 -19.09
N VAL A 800 69.56 46.97 -18.42
CA VAL A 800 70.57 47.91 -18.93
C VAL A 800 71.87 47.16 -19.20
N THR A 801 72.44 47.34 -20.39
CA THR A 801 73.68 46.70 -20.85
C THR A 801 74.61 47.70 -21.54
N GLY A 802 75.94 47.53 -21.39
CA GLY A 802 76.96 48.44 -21.93
C GLY A 802 77.23 49.68 -21.06
N GLY A 803 78.49 50.14 -21.05
CA GLY A 803 78.95 51.42 -20.45
C GLY A 803 78.86 51.57 -18.91
N SER A 804 77.69 51.44 -18.30
CA SER A 804 77.46 51.62 -16.85
C SER A 804 76.86 50.39 -16.18
N LYS A 805 77.30 50.11 -14.95
CA LYS A 805 76.79 49.01 -14.10
C LYS A 805 75.88 49.48 -12.95
N GLN A 806 75.71 50.79 -12.78
CA GLN A 806 74.97 51.37 -11.66
C GLN A 806 73.61 51.88 -12.15
N TRP A 807 72.60 51.02 -12.06
CA TRP A 807 71.22 51.34 -12.44
C TRP A 807 70.23 50.63 -11.52
N SER A 808 69.01 51.15 -11.45
CA SER A 808 67.88 50.53 -10.77
C SER A 808 66.58 50.75 -11.54
N THR A 809 65.60 49.90 -11.29
CA THR A 809 64.23 50.07 -11.78
C THR A 809 63.27 50.08 -10.60
N THR A 810 62.32 51.00 -10.63
CA THR A 810 61.27 51.16 -9.64
C THR A 810 59.94 51.13 -10.36
N LEU A 811 59.12 50.11 -10.08
CA LEU A 811 57.76 50.04 -10.56
C LEU A 811 56.85 50.84 -9.63
N THR A 812 55.86 51.55 -10.17
CA THR A 812 55.06 52.51 -9.42
C THR A 812 53.57 52.13 -9.44
N THR A 813 52.89 52.34 -8.32
CA THR A 813 51.42 52.30 -8.25
C THR A 813 50.81 53.68 -8.53
N ASP A 814 51.43 54.74 -8.00
CA ASP A 814 50.80 56.06 -7.88
C ASP A 814 51.34 57.11 -8.86
N GLN A 815 52.29 56.72 -9.73
CA GLN A 815 52.82 57.56 -10.79
C GLN A 815 52.38 57.04 -12.17
N ASP A 816 52.31 57.94 -13.15
CA ASP A 816 51.92 57.63 -14.53
C ASP A 816 52.95 56.72 -15.23
N ASP A 817 54.23 56.88 -14.87
CA ASP A 817 55.36 56.13 -15.43
C ASP A 817 56.03 55.27 -14.35
N ASN A 818 56.53 54.10 -14.76
CA ASN A 818 57.57 53.36 -14.05
C ASN A 818 58.90 54.13 -14.15
N GLN A 819 59.89 53.84 -13.30
CA GLN A 819 61.15 54.59 -13.31
C GLN A 819 62.36 53.68 -13.57
N ILE A 820 63.26 54.12 -14.44
CA ILE A 820 64.61 53.59 -14.60
C ILE A 820 65.56 54.69 -14.15
N THR A 821 66.40 54.43 -13.16
CA THR A 821 67.48 55.37 -12.78
C THR A 821 68.81 54.79 -13.23
N LEU A 822 69.57 55.56 -13.98
CA LEU A 822 70.86 55.17 -14.52
C LEU A 822 71.92 56.20 -14.12
N GLN A 823 73.00 55.77 -13.49
CA GLN A 823 74.16 56.63 -13.28
C GLN A 823 75.11 56.50 -14.46
N VAL A 824 75.52 57.61 -15.06
CA VAL A 824 76.50 57.64 -16.15
C VAL A 824 77.76 58.35 -15.68
N PRO A 825 78.79 57.62 -15.25
CA PRO A 825 80.04 58.20 -14.77
C PRO A 825 80.96 58.61 -15.92
N ASN A 826 81.61 59.78 -15.85
CA ASN A 826 82.71 60.13 -16.77
C ASN A 826 84.06 60.10 -16.07
N ARG A 827 85.08 59.67 -16.80
CA ARG A 827 86.48 59.73 -16.35
C ARG A 827 87.08 61.08 -16.71
N ASN A 828 87.73 61.72 -15.75
CA ASN A 828 88.40 63.02 -15.94
C ASN A 828 89.55 62.90 -16.96
N GLN A 829 89.63 63.84 -17.91
CA GLN A 829 90.77 64.06 -18.78
C GLN A 829 91.84 64.72 -17.92
N ALA A 830 92.66 63.94 -17.22
CA ALA A 830 93.74 64.49 -16.43
C ALA A 830 94.54 65.52 -17.24
N ILE A 831 94.58 66.78 -16.79
CA ILE A 831 95.62 67.71 -17.21
C ILE A 831 96.89 67.15 -16.60
N PHE A 832 97.71 66.48 -17.40
CA PHE A 832 99.06 66.15 -16.97
C PHE A 832 99.73 67.43 -16.49
N PRO A 833 100.19 67.53 -15.23
CA PRO A 833 101.14 68.59 -14.89
C PRO A 833 102.35 68.42 -15.82
N LYS A 834 102.76 69.51 -16.47
CA LYS A 834 104.03 69.56 -17.21
C LYS A 834 105.16 69.19 -16.25
N THR A 835 105.80 68.06 -16.57
CA THR A 835 107.18 67.63 -16.29
C THR A 835 107.75 67.83 -14.87
N GLY A 836 108.02 66.70 -14.20
CA GLY A 836 109.13 66.58 -13.24
C GLY A 836 108.77 65.88 -11.92
N GLY A 837 109.04 64.57 -11.81
CA GLY A 837 109.00 63.86 -10.53
C GLY A 837 109.01 62.34 -10.72
N ALA A 838 110.04 61.67 -10.20
CA ALA A 838 110.43 60.30 -10.53
C ALA A 838 109.52 59.19 -9.95
N GLY A 839 109.18 58.19 -10.78
CA GLY A 839 108.63 56.87 -10.39
C GLY A 839 108.33 56.08 -11.67
N GLN A 840 108.78 54.85 -11.92
CA GLN A 840 109.07 53.71 -11.05
C GLN A 840 110.44 53.05 -11.32
N LEU A 841 111.39 53.75 -11.97
CA LEU A 841 112.75 53.25 -12.19
C LEU A 841 113.51 52.83 -10.90
N PRO A 842 113.30 53.44 -9.71
CA PRO A 842 113.95 52.95 -8.48
C PRO A 842 113.46 51.57 -8.04
N TYR A 843 112.19 51.22 -8.31
CA TYR A 843 111.63 49.92 -7.91
C TYR A 843 112.21 48.76 -8.73
N PHE A 844 112.53 48.98 -10.01
CA PHE A 844 113.23 47.99 -10.82
C PHE A 844 114.71 47.83 -10.42
N ILE A 845 115.36 48.90 -9.94
CA ILE A 845 116.74 48.85 -9.42
C ILE A 845 116.77 48.16 -8.03
N VAL A 846 115.79 48.42 -7.16
CA VAL A 846 115.68 47.75 -5.84
C VAL A 846 115.28 46.27 -5.98
N ALA A 847 114.40 45.93 -6.93
CA ALA A 847 114.05 44.53 -7.23
C ALA A 847 115.24 43.74 -7.81
N GLY A 848 116.06 44.35 -8.67
CA GLY A 848 117.29 43.74 -9.20
C GLY A 848 118.39 43.54 -8.14
N CYS A 849 118.51 44.48 -7.19
CA CYS A 849 119.47 44.38 -6.08
C CYS A 849 119.07 43.31 -5.03
N LEU A 850 117.77 43.09 -4.79
CA LEU A 850 117.30 42.07 -3.84
C LEU A 850 117.49 40.63 -4.36
N VAL A 851 117.37 40.41 -5.68
CA VAL A 851 117.61 39.10 -6.30
C VAL A 851 119.11 38.75 -6.30
N SER A 852 120.00 39.74 -6.46
CA SER A 852 121.45 39.53 -6.45
C SER A 852 122.04 39.32 -5.04
N VAL A 853 121.45 39.93 -4.00
CA VAL A 853 121.79 39.65 -2.59
C VAL A 853 121.31 38.26 -2.14
N GLY A 854 120.19 37.76 -2.68
CA GLY A 854 119.71 36.39 -2.44
C GLY A 854 120.66 35.31 -2.99
N PHE A 855 121.24 35.52 -4.18
CA PHE A 855 122.24 34.60 -4.75
C PHE A 855 123.59 34.64 -4.02
N LEU A 856 124.00 35.81 -3.49
CA LEU A 856 125.22 35.95 -2.69
C LEU A 856 125.09 35.35 -1.27
N LEU A 857 123.92 35.45 -0.63
CA LEU A 857 123.67 34.82 0.67
C LEU A 857 123.49 33.29 0.55
N SER A 858 122.94 32.79 -0.56
CA SER A 858 122.86 31.35 -0.88
C SER A 858 124.24 30.71 -1.10
N SER A 859 125.13 31.41 -1.81
CA SER A 859 126.50 30.94 -2.08
C SER A 859 127.42 31.05 -0.84
N VAL A 860 127.22 32.04 0.04
CA VAL A 860 127.90 32.12 1.35
C VAL A 860 127.34 31.09 2.34
N TYR A 861 126.03 30.80 2.34
CA TYR A 861 125.43 29.74 3.16
C TYR A 861 125.92 28.34 2.74
N GLN A 862 126.10 28.07 1.44
CA GLN A 862 126.71 26.83 0.94
C GLN A 862 128.22 26.73 1.21
N GLN A 863 128.96 27.86 1.31
CA GLN A 863 130.37 27.86 1.72
C GLN A 863 130.57 27.71 3.25
N VAL A 864 129.62 28.16 4.08
CA VAL A 864 129.67 27.99 5.54
C VAL A 864 129.23 26.58 5.98
N GLN A 865 128.30 25.94 5.26
CA GLN A 865 127.96 24.52 5.44
C GLN A 865 129.12 23.58 5.08
N ARG A 866 130.02 23.97 4.17
CA ARG A 866 131.25 23.21 3.84
C ARG A 866 132.44 23.41 4.79
N ARG A 867 132.32 24.26 5.84
CA ARG A 867 133.39 24.50 6.84
C ARG A 867 133.03 24.11 8.30
N ARG A 868 131.90 23.45 8.57
CA ARG A 868 131.51 23.06 9.95
C ARG A 868 131.12 21.58 10.20
N GLN A 869 131.31 20.67 9.24
CA GLN A 869 131.30 19.21 9.50
C GLN A 869 132.54 18.51 8.91
N GLY A 870 133.69 19.17 9.10
CA GLY A 870 135.02 18.61 8.97
C GLY A 870 135.83 18.94 10.22
N LYS A 871 135.32 18.51 11.38
CA LYS A 871 136.02 18.14 12.61
C LYS A 871 135.04 17.48 13.56
#